data_AF-A0A2V5XHN9-F1
#
_entry.id   AF-A0A2V5XHN9-F1
#
_cell.length_a   1.000
_cell.length_b   1.000
_cell.length_c   1.000
_cell.angle_alpha   90.00
_cell.angle_beta   90.00
_cell.angle_gamma   90.00
#
_symmetry.space_group_name_H-M   'P 1'
#
loop_
_entity.id
_entity.type
_entity.pdbx_description
1 polymer ?
#
loop_
_entity_poly.entity_id
_entity_poly.type
_entity_poly.pdbx_seq_one_letter_code
_entity_poly.pdbx_strand_id
1 'polypeptide(L)'
;MPAESKAAVRLAIGHVLFIDIVGYSKLLISDQSELLGVLNDAVREAGEFRSAVAEGRLVRLPTGDGMALVFRDSPEQPVRCALEISRALKNYPKLQIRMGIHSGPVNEVADVNERANIAGAGINIAQRVMDCGDSCHILLSKHVAEDLQHYLEWQPYLHDVGQCEVKHGEMISIVNFYTKDLGNPNPPRLKRARTEVRRRRRNAFLLAGSGLAALLIAGSFLLPRAFARKIDKSIAVLPFESLSDDKENTYFADGIQDDVLTNLSKISDLKVISRTSVMPYRGKGSNVREIGKALGVATLLEGSVRRVGNRVRVAVQLINTENDEHLWAEDYDRELTDVFAIQTDLARKIASELQAKLSPSEKAQFERKPTENGEAYLAFVQAHNLSCAFEDFDKLKQGEQLYARAIELDPNFALAMARYSQLESWFLHTFDRTPQRREKARTLAARALQLQPDLPEAHLALGYSHYYGDNNYDAALEEFEIAQRGLPNESDAYLAIGAIQRRQGKWAESTANIEKASNLNPKDPWSLQNLAQNYQVLRNFDDANKTIDRGLNMNPNGVGLWETKSKLAIAEKGDFSVAEKAFAAAKSIPMTNEEKLRIAGARADVFLLERKYQEGLREAESLPDDLFHEFQQHLSGKYFLIGFARKALQDEAGARAAFLKAKDLLEGQLKGSPDAEDMHIQLAKVLAYLGEKDAALTEARRATELRPESKDAFGGPEIAAGVAEVHAVLGENDRAIEILDGLLSRPSAVTVEGLKVNPIWDSLRNDPDFQALLSKYSGKA
;
A
#
# COMPACT_ATOMS: atom_id res chain seq x y z
N MET A 1 32.06 36.80 -26.96
CA MET A 1 30.93 36.76 -26.01
C MET A 1 31.44 36.20 -24.70
N PRO A 2 31.23 36.89 -23.57
CA PRO A 2 31.86 36.53 -22.30
C PRO A 2 31.20 35.32 -21.66
N ALA A 3 32.00 34.58 -20.89
CA ALA A 3 31.64 33.34 -20.21
C ALA A 3 30.49 33.53 -19.20
N GLU A 4 29.45 32.71 -19.31
CA GLU A 4 28.44 32.55 -18.27
C GLU A 4 29.05 31.83 -17.06
N SER A 5 29.27 32.62 -16.01
CA SER A 5 29.67 32.19 -14.68
C SER A 5 28.64 31.20 -14.11
N LYS A 6 29.06 29.96 -13.83
CA LYS A 6 28.41 29.07 -12.85
C LYS A 6 28.06 29.88 -11.59
N ALA A 7 26.78 30.08 -11.30
CA ALA A 7 26.35 30.66 -10.04
C ALA A 7 26.72 29.68 -8.90
N ALA A 8 27.84 29.94 -8.24
CA ALA A 8 28.19 29.24 -7.01
C ALA A 8 27.12 29.52 -5.94
N VAL A 9 26.61 28.48 -5.30
CA VAL A 9 25.72 28.58 -4.14
C VAL A 9 26.45 29.37 -3.04
N ARG A 10 26.06 30.62 -2.83
CA ARG A 10 26.59 31.46 -1.74
C ARG A 10 25.67 31.32 -0.54
N LEU A 11 26.17 30.66 0.50
CA LEU A 11 25.57 30.66 1.83
C LEU A 11 25.52 32.12 2.34
N ALA A 12 24.33 32.68 2.54
CA ALA A 12 24.13 34.02 3.10
C ALA A 12 23.42 33.91 4.46
N ILE A 13 23.65 34.86 5.38
CA ILE A 13 22.83 34.98 6.59
C ILE A 13 21.62 35.86 6.24
N GLY A 14 20.42 35.32 6.47
CA GLY A 14 19.17 36.04 6.30
C GLY A 14 18.53 36.31 7.66
N HIS A 15 17.96 37.50 7.82
CA HIS A 15 17.23 37.92 9.01
C HIS A 15 15.73 37.79 8.69
N VAL A 16 15.11 36.72 9.19
CA VAL A 16 13.78 36.29 8.78
C VAL A 16 12.73 36.74 9.79
N LEU A 17 11.68 37.41 9.31
CA LEU A 17 10.41 37.62 10.01
C LEU A 17 9.35 36.72 9.38
N PHE A 18 8.85 35.76 10.13
CA PHE A 18 7.75 34.89 9.74
C PHE A 18 6.44 35.37 10.38
N ILE A 19 5.35 35.44 9.63
CA ILE A 19 4.07 35.99 10.05
C ILE A 19 2.94 35.04 9.61
N ASP A 20 2.03 34.74 10.52
CA ASP A 20 0.89 33.85 10.28
C ASP A 20 -0.39 34.36 10.95
N ILE A 21 -1.54 34.18 10.30
CA ILE A 21 -2.87 34.52 10.83
C ILE A 21 -3.37 33.38 11.73
N VAL A 22 -3.58 33.69 13.01
CA VAL A 22 -4.01 32.71 13.99
C VAL A 22 -5.43 32.22 13.70
N GLY A 23 -5.57 30.93 13.44
CA GLY A 23 -6.87 30.30 13.19
C GLY A 23 -7.40 30.46 11.77
N TYR A 24 -6.55 30.83 10.80
CA TYR A 24 -6.91 31.07 9.41
C TYR A 24 -7.78 29.98 8.77
N SER A 25 -7.42 28.70 8.95
CA SER A 25 -8.15 27.56 8.39
C SER A 25 -9.56 27.33 8.96
N LYS A 26 -9.93 28.02 10.04
CA LYS A 26 -11.28 27.96 10.64
C LYS A 26 -12.22 29.06 10.14
N LEU A 27 -11.71 29.99 9.34
CA LEU A 27 -12.47 31.10 8.77
C LEU A 27 -13.18 30.69 7.48
N LEU A 28 -14.25 31.40 7.12
CA LEU A 28 -14.87 31.29 5.81
C LEU A 28 -13.90 31.80 4.73
N ILE A 29 -14.01 31.29 3.51
CA ILE A 29 -13.12 31.66 2.37
C ILE A 29 -13.15 33.17 2.09
N SER A 30 -14.31 33.81 2.26
CA SER A 30 -14.46 35.27 2.15
C SER A 30 -13.61 36.00 3.18
N ASP A 31 -13.65 35.55 4.43
CA ASP A 31 -12.97 36.17 5.57
C ASP A 31 -11.46 35.93 5.50
N GLN A 32 -11.04 34.75 5.01
CA GLN A 32 -9.64 34.45 4.72
C GLN A 32 -9.03 35.46 3.74
N SER A 33 -9.73 35.72 2.63
CA SER A 33 -9.25 36.63 1.59
C SER A 33 -9.20 38.09 2.06
N GLU A 34 -10.21 38.53 2.83
CA GLU A 34 -10.26 39.88 3.42
C GLU A 34 -9.13 40.10 4.44
N LEU A 35 -8.95 39.17 5.39
CA LEU A 35 -7.94 39.29 6.44
C LEU A 35 -6.51 39.20 5.89
N LEU A 36 -6.27 38.35 4.89
CA LEU A 36 -4.98 38.29 4.21
C LEU A 36 -4.69 39.60 3.44
N GLY A 37 -5.72 40.23 2.86
CA GLY A 37 -5.63 41.57 2.27
C GLY A 37 -5.17 42.63 3.28
N VAL A 38 -5.84 42.70 4.44
CA VAL A 38 -5.47 43.62 5.53
C VAL A 38 -4.04 43.39 6.02
N LEU A 39 -3.62 42.14 6.18
CA LEU A 39 -2.24 41.81 6.56
C LEU A 39 -1.23 42.28 5.51
N ASN A 40 -1.51 42.03 4.22
CA ASN A 40 -0.64 42.47 3.12
C ASN A 40 -0.48 44.00 3.09
N ASP A 41 -1.56 44.74 3.33
CA ASP A 41 -1.52 46.20 3.36
C ASP A 41 -0.72 46.72 4.56
N ALA A 42 -0.94 46.16 5.76
CA ALA A 42 -0.16 46.50 6.95
C ALA A 42 1.35 46.24 6.76
N VAL A 43 1.71 45.15 6.08
CA VAL A 43 3.12 44.84 5.75
C VAL A 43 3.68 45.82 4.72
N ARG A 44 2.91 46.17 3.68
CA ARG A 44 3.35 47.13 2.64
C ARG A 44 3.50 48.56 3.18
N GLU A 45 2.76 48.91 4.22
CA GLU A 45 2.85 50.22 4.87
C GLU A 45 4.00 50.33 5.88
N ALA A 46 4.57 49.21 6.33
CA ALA A 46 5.73 49.19 7.21
C ALA A 46 6.95 49.87 6.56
N GLY A 47 7.58 50.79 7.30
CA GLY A 47 8.73 51.56 6.84
C GLY A 47 9.92 50.68 6.49
N GLU A 48 10.22 49.69 7.35
CA GLU A 48 11.32 48.73 7.12
C GLU A 48 11.09 47.89 5.86
N PHE A 49 9.84 47.47 5.62
CA PHE A 49 9.48 46.73 4.40
C PHE A 49 9.71 47.60 3.17
N ARG A 50 9.23 48.85 3.16
CA ARG A 50 9.40 49.76 2.01
C ARG A 50 10.87 50.08 1.74
N SER A 51 11.67 50.34 2.78
CA SER A 51 13.10 50.61 2.61
C SER A 51 13.82 49.41 2.00
N ALA A 52 13.62 48.21 2.58
CA ALA A 52 14.29 46.99 2.11
C ALA A 52 13.85 46.59 0.69
N VAL A 53 12.58 46.84 0.30
CA VAL A 53 12.12 46.67 -1.09
C VAL A 53 12.76 47.68 -2.03
N ALA A 54 12.82 48.97 -1.65
CA ALA A 54 13.43 50.01 -2.48
C ALA A 54 14.92 49.77 -2.74
N GLU A 55 15.61 49.17 -1.76
CA GLU A 55 17.03 48.80 -1.85
C GLU A 55 17.28 47.46 -2.54
N GLY A 56 16.22 46.70 -2.88
CA GLY A 56 16.33 45.37 -3.49
C GLY A 56 16.91 44.30 -2.55
N ARG A 57 16.80 44.50 -1.24
CA ARG A 57 17.40 43.65 -0.19
C ARG A 57 16.39 42.83 0.61
N LEU A 58 15.17 42.71 0.09
CA LEU A 58 14.10 41.92 0.70
C LEU A 58 13.62 40.80 -0.24
N VAL A 59 13.59 39.57 0.27
CA VAL A 59 12.84 38.47 -0.36
C VAL A 59 11.51 38.27 0.38
N ARG A 60 10.43 38.12 -0.39
CA ARG A 60 9.05 38.03 0.08
C ARG A 60 8.49 36.67 -0.30
N LEU A 61 8.07 35.88 0.68
CA LEU A 61 7.58 34.53 0.47
C LEU A 61 6.16 34.41 1.00
N PRO A 62 5.14 34.29 0.14
CA PRO A 62 3.78 34.05 0.61
C PRO A 62 3.68 32.66 1.24
N THR A 63 3.04 32.58 2.40
CA THR A 63 2.55 31.32 2.98
C THR A 63 1.03 31.39 2.92
N GLY A 64 0.31 30.30 2.65
CA GLY A 64 -1.13 30.36 2.31
C GLY A 64 -2.02 31.18 3.29
N ASP A 65 -1.56 31.31 4.54
CA ASP A 65 -2.15 32.01 5.68
C ASP A 65 -1.33 33.22 6.19
N GLY A 66 -0.27 33.62 5.48
CA GLY A 66 0.66 34.66 5.93
C GLY A 66 1.83 34.93 4.98
N MET A 67 3.01 35.23 5.52
CA MET A 67 4.23 35.43 4.72
C MET A 67 5.52 35.34 5.55
N ALA A 68 6.64 35.09 4.87
CA ALA A 68 7.98 35.31 5.40
C ALA A 68 8.68 36.46 4.67
N LEU A 69 9.34 37.32 5.44
CA LEU A 69 10.12 38.46 5.00
C LEU A 69 11.58 38.23 5.37
N VAL A 70 12.47 38.13 4.38
CA VAL A 70 13.89 37.85 4.60
C VAL A 70 14.72 39.08 4.28
N PHE A 71 15.22 39.72 5.32
CA PHE A 71 16.10 40.90 5.27
C PHE A 71 17.57 40.48 5.22
N ARG A 72 18.44 41.33 4.65
CA ARG A 72 19.86 41.03 4.43
C ARG A 72 20.84 41.92 5.19
N ASP A 73 20.39 43.01 5.79
CA ASP A 73 21.31 44.02 6.33
C ASP A 73 21.54 43.89 7.84
N SER A 74 20.46 43.74 8.60
CA SER A 74 20.56 43.76 10.07
C SER A 74 19.54 42.85 10.75
N PRO A 75 19.91 42.21 11.88
CA PRO A 75 18.97 41.46 12.73
C PRO A 75 17.91 42.34 13.39
N GLU A 76 18.07 43.67 13.39
CA GLU A 76 17.07 44.62 13.92
C GLU A 76 15.89 44.85 12.97
N GLN A 77 16.12 44.78 11.65
CA GLN A 77 15.11 45.05 10.62
C GLN A 77 13.84 44.21 10.80
N PRO A 78 13.90 42.86 10.99
CA PRO A 78 12.69 42.08 11.23
C PRO A 78 11.97 42.47 12.53
N VAL A 79 12.68 42.92 13.56
CA VAL A 79 12.07 43.36 14.84
C VAL A 79 11.36 44.69 14.69
N ARG A 80 12.01 45.67 14.05
CA ARG A 80 11.40 46.98 13.73
C ARG A 80 10.17 46.79 12.82
N CYS A 81 10.27 45.95 11.79
CA CYS A 81 9.17 45.61 10.91
C CYS A 81 7.99 44.97 11.67
N ALA A 82 8.25 44.00 12.55
CA ALA A 82 7.23 43.36 13.38
C ALA A 82 6.47 44.37 14.28
N LEU A 83 7.17 45.37 14.83
CA LEU A 83 6.56 46.43 15.63
C LEU A 83 5.68 47.37 14.80
N GLU A 84 6.12 47.72 13.58
CA GLU A 84 5.34 48.56 12.66
C GLU A 84 4.05 47.86 12.22
N ILE A 85 4.14 46.58 11.85
CA ILE A 85 2.99 45.74 11.49
C ILE A 85 2.03 45.63 12.69
N SER A 86 2.55 45.30 13.88
CA SER A 86 1.74 45.22 15.10
C SER A 86 1.02 46.53 15.42
N ARG A 87 1.66 47.68 15.14
CA ARG A 87 1.08 49.00 15.36
C ARG A 87 -0.03 49.30 14.35
N ALA A 88 0.17 48.99 13.08
CA ALA A 88 -0.84 49.15 12.03
C ALA A 88 -2.09 48.29 12.32
N LEU A 89 -1.88 47.06 12.80
CA LEU A 89 -2.95 46.10 13.07
C LEU A 89 -3.76 46.39 14.36
N LYS A 90 -3.38 47.38 15.18
CA LYS A 90 -4.20 47.81 16.33
C LYS A 90 -5.61 48.24 15.95
N ASN A 91 -5.77 48.75 14.73
CA ASN A 91 -7.06 49.20 14.21
C ASN A 91 -7.92 48.04 13.68
N TYR A 92 -7.39 46.81 13.67
CA TYR A 92 -8.02 45.60 13.13
C TYR A 92 -8.07 44.48 14.18
N PRO A 93 -8.82 44.63 15.29
CA PRO A 93 -8.79 43.69 16.42
C PRO A 93 -9.27 42.27 16.07
N LYS A 94 -9.97 42.09 14.95
CA LYS A 94 -10.38 40.77 14.44
C LYS A 94 -9.22 40.00 13.80
N LEU A 95 -8.16 40.67 13.36
CA LEU A 95 -6.97 40.07 12.76
C LEU A 95 -5.94 39.77 13.85
N GLN A 96 -5.87 38.52 14.27
CA GLN A 96 -4.90 38.04 15.23
C GLN A 96 -3.74 37.38 14.49
N ILE A 97 -2.54 37.92 14.62
CA ILE A 97 -1.32 37.36 14.01
C ILE A 97 -0.36 36.85 15.06
N ARG A 98 0.54 35.96 14.66
CA ARG A 98 1.71 35.53 15.44
C ARG A 98 2.96 35.67 14.58
N MET A 99 4.08 36.04 15.21
CA MET A 99 5.32 36.32 14.50
C MET A 99 6.51 35.61 15.14
N GLY A 100 7.44 35.14 14.31
CA GLY A 100 8.69 34.51 14.72
C GLY A 100 9.89 35.07 13.97
N ILE A 101 10.97 35.34 14.70
CA ILE A 101 12.17 36.00 14.19
C ILE A 101 13.40 35.13 14.46
N HIS A 102 14.18 34.90 13.40
CA HIS A 102 15.48 34.23 13.48
C HIS A 102 16.45 34.75 12.42
N SER A 103 17.74 34.71 12.72
CA SER A 103 18.83 35.04 11.81
C SER A 103 19.66 33.80 11.59
N GLY A 104 19.85 33.38 10.34
CA GLY A 104 20.59 32.16 10.06
C GLY A 104 20.85 31.90 8.58
N PRO A 105 21.51 30.77 8.24
CA PRO A 105 21.87 30.45 6.87
C PRO A 105 20.64 30.29 5.96
N VAL A 106 20.67 31.04 4.85
CA VAL A 106 19.68 31.02 3.77
C VAL A 106 20.40 30.99 2.42
N ASN A 107 19.76 30.36 1.43
CA ASN A 107 20.20 30.28 0.05
C ASN A 107 19.11 30.84 -0.85
N GLU A 108 19.48 31.67 -1.82
CA GLU A 108 18.57 32.09 -2.87
C GLU A 108 18.38 30.97 -3.88
N VAL A 109 17.12 30.70 -4.19
CA VAL A 109 16.71 29.71 -5.19
C VAL A 109 15.67 30.35 -6.10
N ALA A 110 15.55 29.90 -7.34
CA ALA A 110 14.43 30.29 -8.20
C ALA A 110 13.25 29.35 -7.93
N ASP A 111 12.04 29.90 -7.73
CA ASP A 111 10.84 29.08 -7.69
C ASP A 111 10.44 28.56 -9.09
N VAL A 112 9.38 27.75 -9.15
CA VAL A 112 8.85 27.17 -10.40
C VAL A 112 8.43 28.21 -11.44
N ASN A 113 8.28 29.48 -11.05
CA ASN A 113 7.95 30.61 -11.92
C ASN A 113 9.16 31.53 -12.17
N GLU A 114 10.38 31.07 -11.88
CA GLU A 114 11.64 31.81 -11.99
C GLU A 114 11.71 33.06 -11.10
N ARG A 115 10.88 33.15 -10.04
CA ARG A 115 10.93 34.26 -9.08
C ARG A 115 11.96 33.96 -8.01
N ALA A 116 12.60 35.01 -7.51
CA ALA A 116 13.54 34.92 -6.39
C ALA A 116 12.84 34.37 -5.14
N ASN A 117 13.35 33.26 -4.63
CA ASN A 117 12.87 32.52 -3.48
C ASN A 117 14.05 32.21 -2.53
N ILE A 118 13.78 31.74 -1.31
CA ILE A 118 14.79 31.41 -0.32
C ILE A 118 14.50 30.04 0.32
N ALA A 119 15.55 29.22 0.43
CA ALA A 119 15.56 27.97 1.19
C ALA A 119 16.71 27.96 2.20
N GLY A 120 16.55 27.31 3.36
CA GLY A 120 17.65 27.15 4.32
C GLY A 120 17.20 26.95 5.77
N ALA A 121 18.17 26.66 6.64
CA ALA A 121 17.92 26.47 8.07
C ALA A 121 17.34 27.73 8.74
N GLY A 122 17.76 28.92 8.28
CA GLY A 122 17.31 30.20 8.83
C GLY A 122 15.80 30.41 8.76
N ILE A 123 15.19 30.12 7.60
CA ILE A 123 13.74 30.25 7.43
C ILE A 123 12.96 29.18 8.21
N ASN A 124 13.47 27.94 8.27
CA ASN A 124 12.85 26.85 9.01
C ASN A 124 12.82 27.13 10.52
N ILE A 125 13.90 27.67 11.08
CA ILE A 125 13.96 28.03 12.51
C ILE A 125 13.02 29.22 12.80
N ALA A 126 12.96 30.25 11.94
CA ALA A 126 12.04 31.37 12.12
C ALA A 126 10.57 30.92 12.19
N GLN A 127 10.17 29.99 11.31
CA GLN A 127 8.84 29.39 11.33
C GLN A 127 8.59 28.62 12.64
N ARG A 128 9.57 27.85 13.12
CA ARG A 128 9.43 27.09 14.37
C ARG A 128 9.35 28.00 15.59
N VAL A 129 10.08 29.10 15.59
CA VAL A 129 9.99 30.16 16.62
C VAL A 129 8.59 30.76 16.64
N MET A 130 8.02 31.07 15.47
CA MET A 130 6.65 31.56 15.33
C MET A 130 5.61 30.53 15.84
N ASP A 131 5.80 29.24 15.53
CA ASP A 131 4.88 28.16 15.92
C ASP A 131 4.76 27.99 17.44
N CYS A 132 5.75 28.46 18.22
CA CYS A 132 5.67 28.51 19.68
C CYS A 132 4.75 29.63 20.20
N GLY A 133 4.30 30.55 19.35
CA GLY A 133 3.52 31.73 19.70
C GLY A 133 2.01 31.52 19.56
N ASP A 134 1.28 32.15 20.48
CA ASP A 134 -0.16 32.35 20.42
C ASP A 134 -0.47 33.70 19.73
N SER A 135 -1.75 34.12 19.75
CA SER A 135 -2.17 35.40 19.19
C SER A 135 -1.41 36.59 19.79
N CYS A 136 -0.96 37.47 18.89
CA CYS A 136 -0.20 38.70 19.14
C CYS A 136 1.20 38.51 19.74
N HIS A 137 1.78 37.30 19.68
CA HIS A 137 3.18 37.11 20.07
C HIS A 137 4.17 37.57 18.99
N ILE A 138 5.27 38.17 19.43
CA ILE A 138 6.50 38.37 18.65
C ILE A 138 7.57 37.54 19.35
N LEU A 139 7.96 36.41 18.77
CA LEU A 139 8.93 35.51 19.36
C LEU A 139 10.26 35.59 18.63
N LEU A 140 11.35 35.55 19.37
CA LEU A 140 12.71 35.54 18.86
C LEU A 140 13.37 34.22 19.23
N SER A 141 14.15 33.68 18.30
CA SER A 141 15.16 32.67 18.68
C SER A 141 16.15 33.28 19.68
N LYS A 142 16.67 32.45 20.59
CA LYS A 142 17.72 32.88 21.52
C LYS A 142 18.93 33.50 20.82
N HIS A 143 19.32 32.98 19.65
CA HIS A 143 20.41 33.54 18.85
C HIS A 143 20.20 35.02 18.50
N VAL A 144 19.02 35.40 18.00
CA VAL A 144 18.71 36.80 17.68
C VAL A 144 18.59 37.65 18.94
N ALA A 145 18.01 37.11 20.01
CA ALA A 145 17.92 37.84 21.28
C ALA A 145 19.31 38.11 21.89
N GLU A 146 20.25 37.18 21.73
CA GLU A 146 21.64 37.34 22.16
C GLU A 146 22.39 38.41 21.36
N ASP A 147 22.06 38.59 20.08
CA ASP A 147 22.60 39.71 19.29
C ASP A 147 21.98 41.05 19.74
N LEU A 148 20.67 41.08 19.97
CA LEU A 148 19.93 42.31 20.28
C LEU A 148 20.12 42.80 21.72
N GLN A 149 20.38 41.92 22.70
CA GLN A 149 20.57 42.31 24.11
C GLN A 149 21.76 43.27 24.31
N HIS A 150 22.68 43.34 23.33
CA HIS A 150 23.83 44.24 23.35
C HIS A 150 23.48 45.69 22.98
N TYR A 151 22.26 45.93 22.48
CA TYR A 151 21.76 47.26 22.14
C TYR A 151 20.82 47.76 23.23
N LEU A 152 21.15 48.91 23.83
CA LEU A 152 20.38 49.51 24.94
C LEU A 152 18.90 49.75 24.59
N GLU A 153 18.59 49.95 23.31
CA GLU A 153 17.21 50.16 22.86
C GLU A 153 16.34 48.90 22.92
N TRP A 154 16.92 47.70 22.78
CA TRP A 154 16.17 46.44 22.70
C TRP A 154 16.12 45.68 24.03
N GLN A 155 17.13 45.85 24.87
CA GLN A 155 17.29 45.12 26.14
C GLN A 155 16.04 45.13 27.04
N PRO A 156 15.28 46.25 27.21
CA PRO A 156 14.11 46.26 28.08
C PRO A 156 12.92 45.40 27.62
N TYR A 157 12.93 44.94 26.35
CA TYR A 157 11.81 44.27 25.70
C TYR A 157 12.03 42.77 25.46
N LEU A 158 13.19 42.24 25.85
CA LEU A 158 13.57 40.83 25.69
C LEU A 158 13.25 40.04 26.96
N HIS A 159 12.26 39.14 26.88
CA HIS A 159 11.80 38.33 28.02
C HIS A 159 12.01 36.85 27.74
N ASP A 160 13.02 36.23 28.36
CA ASP A 160 13.30 34.79 28.19
C ASP A 160 12.13 33.93 28.71
N VAL A 161 11.62 33.04 27.86
CA VAL A 161 10.52 32.12 28.18
C VAL A 161 10.96 30.67 28.30
N GLY A 162 12.24 30.37 28.04
CA GLY A 162 12.84 29.05 28.12
C GLY A 162 12.77 28.26 26.81
N GLN A 163 12.82 26.93 26.93
CA GLN A 163 12.81 26.03 25.78
C GLN A 163 11.39 25.59 25.41
N CYS A 164 11.09 25.66 24.12
CA CYS A 164 9.89 25.18 23.47
C CYS A 164 10.25 23.89 22.71
N GLU A 165 9.55 22.80 23.01
CA GLU A 165 9.59 21.61 22.16
C GLU A 165 8.77 21.89 20.89
N VAL A 166 9.44 22.00 19.76
CA VAL A 166 8.80 22.23 18.46
C VAL A 166 8.55 20.89 17.75
N LYS A 167 7.96 20.92 16.56
CA LYS A 167 7.77 19.71 15.73
C LYS A 167 9.11 18.96 15.59
N HIS A 168 9.05 17.62 15.66
CA HIS A 168 10.21 16.70 15.66
C HIS A 168 11.02 16.60 16.97
N GLY A 169 10.53 17.16 18.09
CA GLY A 169 11.14 16.98 19.42
C GLY A 169 12.41 17.81 19.65
N GLU A 170 12.71 18.73 18.73
CA GLU A 170 13.82 19.66 18.87
C GLU A 170 13.46 20.75 19.89
N MET A 171 14.43 21.11 20.73
CA MET A 171 14.25 22.11 21.77
C MET A 171 14.80 23.45 21.29
N ILE A 172 13.92 24.40 21.00
CA ILE A 172 14.32 25.76 20.62
C ILE A 172 14.17 26.67 21.83
N SER A 173 15.23 27.42 22.15
CA SER A 173 15.16 28.46 23.19
C SER A 173 14.52 29.72 22.59
N ILE A 174 13.45 30.18 23.24
CA ILE A 174 12.60 31.27 22.76
C ILE A 174 12.69 32.45 23.72
N VAL A 175 12.69 33.65 23.16
CA VAL A 175 12.54 34.91 23.89
C VAL A 175 11.26 35.59 23.40
N ASN A 176 10.37 35.94 24.33
CA ASN A 176 9.18 36.71 24.02
C ASN A 176 9.55 38.19 23.97
N PHE A 177 9.23 38.86 22.86
CA PHE A 177 9.49 40.26 22.66
C PHE A 177 8.20 41.06 22.71
N TYR A 178 8.13 42.02 23.64
CA TYR A 178 7.01 42.94 23.74
C TYR A 178 7.41 44.28 24.33
N THR A 179 6.69 45.32 23.94
CA THR A 179 6.77 46.66 24.54
C THR A 179 5.56 46.88 25.44
N LYS A 180 5.47 48.05 26.08
CA LYS A 180 4.28 48.43 26.86
C LYS A 180 2.98 48.35 26.03
N ASP A 181 3.07 48.63 24.73
CA ASP A 181 1.91 48.86 23.88
C ASP A 181 1.76 47.84 22.73
N LEU A 182 2.74 46.98 22.49
CA LEU A 182 2.82 46.08 21.32
C LEU A 182 3.41 44.72 21.71
N GLY A 183 2.90 43.64 21.12
CA GLY A 183 3.23 42.27 21.49
C GLY A 183 2.36 41.76 22.66
N ASN A 184 2.46 40.46 22.93
CA ASN A 184 1.67 39.80 23.97
C ASN A 184 2.57 39.46 25.18
N PRO A 185 2.36 40.10 26.36
CA PRO A 185 3.20 39.89 27.54
C PRO A 185 2.93 38.55 28.25
N ASN A 186 1.83 37.86 27.92
CA ASN A 186 1.56 36.55 28.51
C ASN A 186 2.58 35.53 27.99
N PRO A 187 3.06 34.60 28.82
CA PRO A 187 3.91 33.52 28.33
C PRO A 187 3.15 32.69 27.28
N PRO A 188 3.78 32.31 26.15
CA PRO A 188 3.17 31.40 25.20
C PRO A 188 2.79 30.09 25.87
N ARG A 189 1.73 29.44 25.39
CA ARG A 189 1.34 28.08 25.83
C ARG A 189 2.33 27.04 25.32
N LEU A 190 3.53 27.05 25.89
CA LEU A 190 4.59 26.07 25.62
C LEU A 190 4.13 24.70 26.11
N LYS A 191 4.18 23.68 25.24
CA LYS A 191 4.15 22.28 25.67
C LYS A 191 5.44 22.02 26.45
N ARG A 192 5.43 22.28 27.76
CA ARG A 192 6.56 21.93 28.63
C ARG A 192 6.71 20.41 28.66
N ALA A 193 7.92 19.92 28.39
CA ALA A 193 8.30 18.55 28.73
C ALA A 193 7.91 18.31 30.20
N ARG A 194 7.10 17.27 30.44
CA ARG A 194 6.78 16.82 31.81
C ARG A 194 8.08 16.38 32.47
N THR A 195 8.71 17.27 33.22
CA THR A 195 9.71 16.85 34.21
C THR A 195 8.94 16.13 35.31
N GLU A 196 9.01 14.80 35.34
CA GLU A 196 8.54 14.01 36.46
C GLU A 196 9.36 14.36 37.71
N VAL A 197 8.85 15.30 38.50
CA VAL A 197 9.27 15.50 39.89
C VAL A 197 8.08 15.18 40.79
N ARG A 198 7.85 13.89 41.01
CA ARG A 198 6.96 13.42 42.09
C ARG A 198 7.79 12.87 43.24
N ARG A 199 8.11 13.80 44.15
CA ARG A 199 8.10 13.65 45.62
C ARG A 199 8.11 12.19 46.12
N ARG A 200 9.27 11.67 46.50
CA ARG A 200 9.37 10.56 47.47
C ARG A 200 10.40 10.90 48.55
N ARG A 201 9.97 11.69 49.54
CA ARG A 201 10.52 11.60 50.89
C ARG A 201 9.97 10.31 51.50
N ARG A 202 10.80 9.28 51.62
CA ARG A 202 11.07 8.56 52.88
C ARG A 202 11.90 7.31 52.61
N ASN A 203 12.93 7.17 53.43
CA ASN A 203 13.72 5.97 53.72
C ASN A 203 14.79 5.71 52.63
N ALA A 204 15.98 6.34 52.66
CA ALA A 204 17.01 6.26 53.69
C ALA A 204 17.17 4.82 54.19
N PHE A 205 17.99 4.04 53.50
CA PHE A 205 19.03 3.12 54.00
C PHE A 205 19.63 2.41 52.78
N LEU A 206 20.93 2.07 52.86
CA LEU A 206 21.72 1.28 51.89
C LEU A 206 22.58 2.06 50.87
N LEU A 207 23.27 3.11 51.34
CA LEU A 207 24.55 3.54 50.77
C LEU A 207 25.68 2.84 51.53
N ALA A 208 26.18 1.73 50.99
CA ALA A 208 27.49 1.16 51.36
C ALA A 208 28.11 0.23 50.29
N GLY A 209 27.38 -0.14 49.21
CA GLY A 209 27.88 -1.06 48.19
C GLY A 209 28.33 -0.43 46.86
N SER A 210 28.13 0.87 46.64
CA SER A 210 28.27 1.52 45.32
C SER A 210 29.64 2.17 45.05
N GLY A 211 30.62 2.00 45.93
CA GLY A 211 31.97 2.59 45.72
C GLY A 211 32.82 1.84 44.69
N LEU A 212 32.65 0.52 44.56
CA LEU A 212 33.50 -0.31 43.69
C LEU A 212 32.94 -0.49 42.26
N ALA A 213 31.62 -0.38 42.10
CA ALA A 213 30.97 -0.40 40.78
C ALA A 213 31.19 0.92 40.00
N ALA A 214 31.36 2.05 40.71
CA ALA A 214 31.57 3.36 40.09
C ALA A 214 32.92 3.46 39.35
N LEU A 215 33.95 2.73 39.80
CA LEU A 215 35.27 2.74 39.15
C LEU A 215 35.34 1.84 37.91
N LEU A 216 34.55 0.76 37.85
CA LEU A 216 34.43 -0.07 36.64
C LEU A 216 33.53 0.58 35.57
N ILE A 217 32.57 1.42 35.98
CA ILE A 217 31.73 2.18 35.06
C ILE A 217 32.49 3.40 34.51
N ALA A 218 33.33 4.06 35.31
CA ALA A 218 34.14 5.20 34.82
C ALA A 218 35.17 4.79 33.74
N GLY A 219 35.73 3.59 33.81
CA GLY A 219 36.67 3.07 32.81
C GLY A 219 36.05 2.74 31.45
N SER A 220 34.71 2.60 31.36
CA SER A 220 34.00 2.31 30.11
C SER A 220 33.45 3.55 29.38
N PHE A 221 33.58 4.73 29.97
CA PHE A 221 33.16 6.01 29.39
C PHE A 221 34.29 6.83 28.72
N LEU A 222 35.55 6.36 28.78
CA LEU A 222 36.70 7.02 28.14
C LEU A 222 37.21 6.31 26.86
N LEU A 223 36.47 5.31 26.38
CA LEU A 223 36.64 4.78 25.02
C LEU A 223 35.53 5.40 24.14
N PRO A 224 35.85 5.99 22.97
CA PRO A 224 34.83 6.40 22.03
C PRO A 224 34.13 5.13 21.51
N ARG A 225 33.00 4.76 22.15
CA ARG A 225 32.03 3.89 21.50
C ARG A 225 31.43 4.72 20.38
N ALA A 226 31.97 4.56 19.18
CA ALA A 226 31.19 4.77 17.98
C ALA A 226 29.92 3.93 18.15
N PHE A 227 28.82 4.56 18.54
CA PHE A 227 27.50 3.99 18.36
C PHE A 227 27.32 3.94 16.84
N ALA A 228 27.75 2.85 16.21
CA ALA A 228 27.25 2.47 14.92
C ALA A 228 25.74 2.30 15.10
N ARG A 229 24.97 3.32 14.71
CA ARG A 229 23.51 3.27 14.67
C ARG A 229 23.16 2.04 13.83
N LYS A 230 22.47 1.07 14.42
CA LYS A 230 21.99 -0.11 13.68
C LYS A 230 20.90 0.39 12.75
N ILE A 231 21.25 0.67 11.50
CA ILE A 231 20.28 0.96 10.44
C ILE A 231 19.56 -0.35 10.17
N ASP A 232 18.25 -0.38 10.42
CA ASP A 232 17.42 -1.49 9.98
C ASP A 232 17.39 -1.47 8.45
N LYS A 233 17.72 -2.61 7.83
CA LYS A 233 18.02 -2.69 6.40
C LYS A 233 16.75 -2.85 5.59
N SER A 234 15.85 -1.88 5.72
CA SER A 234 14.52 -1.93 5.14
C SER A 234 14.21 -0.65 4.38
N ILE A 235 13.75 -0.81 3.14
CA ILE A 235 13.52 0.29 2.20
C ILE A 235 12.17 0.15 1.49
N ALA A 236 11.50 1.27 1.28
CA ALA A 236 10.42 1.40 0.31
C ALA A 236 10.75 2.50 -0.70
N VAL A 237 10.56 2.22 -1.98
CA VAL A 237 10.79 3.18 -3.06
C VAL A 237 9.45 3.81 -3.42
N LEU A 238 9.25 5.09 -3.10
CA LEU A 238 8.00 5.78 -3.39
C LEU A 238 7.87 6.06 -4.90
N PRO A 239 6.63 6.21 -5.41
CA PRO A 239 6.40 6.55 -6.81
C PRO A 239 7.14 7.83 -7.18
N PHE A 240 7.98 7.78 -8.21
CA PHE A 240 8.73 8.95 -8.64
C PHE A 240 7.80 9.98 -9.29
N GLU A 241 8.05 11.26 -9.01
CA GLU A 241 7.31 12.35 -9.62
C GLU A 241 7.71 12.54 -11.09
N SER A 242 6.73 12.67 -11.99
CA SER A 242 6.98 13.12 -13.36
C SER A 242 6.90 14.64 -13.41
N LEU A 243 8.00 15.31 -13.75
CA LEU A 243 8.05 16.78 -13.91
C LEU A 243 7.53 17.23 -15.29
N SER A 244 6.50 16.54 -15.79
CA SER A 244 5.84 16.76 -17.08
C SER A 244 4.38 16.34 -16.99
N ASP A 245 3.49 17.10 -17.62
CA ASP A 245 2.06 16.80 -17.72
C ASP A 245 1.74 15.68 -18.73
N ASP A 246 2.76 15.17 -19.43
CA ASP A 246 2.61 14.08 -20.39
C ASP A 246 2.46 12.72 -19.68
N LYS A 247 1.42 11.97 -20.05
CA LYS A 247 1.15 10.63 -19.54
C LYS A 247 2.27 9.66 -19.91
N GLU A 248 2.91 9.80 -21.06
CA GLU A 248 4.04 8.95 -21.44
C GLU A 248 5.22 9.12 -20.48
N ASN A 249 5.50 10.36 -20.08
CA ASN A 249 6.55 10.65 -19.10
C ASN A 249 6.21 10.14 -17.69
N THR A 250 4.93 10.08 -17.35
CA THR A 250 4.47 9.46 -16.10
C THR A 250 4.73 7.95 -16.11
N TYR A 251 4.36 7.25 -17.19
CA TYR A 251 4.67 5.82 -17.30
C TYR A 251 6.17 5.55 -17.28
N PHE A 252 6.95 6.44 -17.89
CA PHE A 252 8.41 6.33 -17.87
C PHE A 252 8.99 6.50 -16.45
N ALA A 253 8.55 7.52 -15.71
CA ALA A 253 8.98 7.72 -14.31
C ALA A 253 8.67 6.49 -13.43
N ASP A 254 7.49 5.91 -13.63
CA ASP A 254 7.04 4.69 -12.99
C ASP A 254 7.90 3.47 -13.33
N GLY A 255 8.35 3.36 -14.58
CA GLY A 255 9.30 2.31 -15.00
C GLY A 255 10.65 2.43 -14.31
N ILE A 256 11.19 3.64 -14.20
CA ILE A 256 12.46 3.85 -13.48
C ILE A 256 12.34 3.49 -12.01
N GLN A 257 11.23 3.87 -11.37
CA GLN A 257 10.95 3.50 -9.99
C GLN A 257 10.88 1.98 -9.80
N ASP A 258 10.19 1.29 -10.70
CA ASP A 258 10.01 -0.16 -10.65
C ASP A 258 11.29 -0.94 -10.91
N ASP A 259 12.14 -0.47 -11.84
CA ASP A 259 13.44 -1.08 -12.09
C ASP A 259 14.40 -0.92 -10.90
N VAL A 260 14.37 0.24 -10.23
CA VAL A 260 15.10 0.43 -8.97
C VAL A 260 14.61 -0.57 -7.93
N LEU A 261 13.29 -0.72 -7.79
CA LEU A 261 12.69 -1.69 -6.87
C LEU A 261 13.09 -3.12 -7.21
N THR A 262 13.04 -3.51 -8.48
CA THR A 262 13.42 -4.82 -9.00
C THR A 262 14.90 -5.14 -8.77
N ASN A 263 15.79 -4.16 -8.91
CA ASN A 263 17.20 -4.36 -8.60
C ASN A 263 17.44 -4.46 -7.09
N LEU A 264 16.77 -3.65 -6.28
CA LEU A 264 16.88 -3.76 -4.82
C LEU A 264 16.30 -5.07 -4.29
N SER A 265 15.25 -5.61 -4.92
CA SER A 265 14.56 -6.81 -4.44
C SER A 265 15.43 -8.07 -4.47
N LYS A 266 16.45 -8.07 -5.35
CA LYS A 266 17.48 -9.11 -5.49
C LYS A 266 18.47 -9.14 -4.31
N ILE A 267 18.55 -8.09 -3.49
CA ILE A 267 19.49 -8.00 -2.37
C ILE A 267 18.91 -8.72 -1.14
N SER A 268 19.47 -9.87 -0.81
CA SER A 268 19.03 -10.72 0.31
C SER A 268 19.17 -10.08 1.69
N ASP A 269 20.14 -9.19 1.86
CA ASP A 269 20.41 -8.47 3.12
C ASP A 269 19.53 -7.21 3.29
N LEU A 270 18.62 -6.93 2.33
CA LEU A 270 17.60 -5.88 2.41
C LEU A 270 16.20 -6.48 2.55
N LYS A 271 15.33 -5.77 3.27
CA LYS A 271 13.87 -5.88 3.15
C LYS A 271 13.39 -4.79 2.19
N VAL A 272 12.82 -5.17 1.06
CA VAL A 272 12.29 -4.22 0.06
C VAL A 272 10.77 -4.36 -0.01
N ILE A 273 10.05 -3.24 0.08
CA ILE A 273 8.59 -3.23 -0.02
C ILE A 273 8.15 -3.20 -1.49
N SER A 274 7.23 -4.09 -1.84
CA SER A 274 6.70 -4.25 -3.20
C SER A 274 5.97 -3.00 -3.70
N ARG A 275 5.95 -2.86 -5.03
CA ARG A 275 5.36 -1.73 -5.75
C ARG A 275 3.91 -1.44 -5.38
N THR A 276 3.06 -2.47 -5.34
CA THR A 276 1.63 -2.34 -5.01
C THR A 276 1.41 -1.61 -3.67
N SER A 277 2.32 -1.81 -2.72
CA SER A 277 2.23 -1.20 -1.39
C SER A 277 2.63 0.27 -1.32
N VAL A 278 3.47 0.74 -2.26
CA VAL A 278 3.96 2.12 -2.30
C VAL A 278 3.15 3.03 -3.22
N MET A 279 2.49 2.48 -4.24
CA MET A 279 1.70 3.25 -5.21
C MET A 279 0.67 4.21 -4.60
N PRO A 280 -0.06 3.88 -3.51
CA PRO A 280 -1.03 4.79 -2.90
C PRO A 280 -0.46 6.08 -2.28
N TYR A 281 0.88 6.22 -2.18
CA TYR A 281 1.55 7.39 -1.63
C TYR A 281 1.95 8.43 -2.69
N ARG A 282 1.66 8.20 -3.97
CA ARG A 282 1.95 9.16 -5.05
C ARG A 282 1.35 10.55 -4.76
N GLY A 283 2.16 11.60 -4.92
CA GLY A 283 1.71 13.00 -4.92
C GLY A 283 1.08 13.49 -3.61
N LYS A 284 1.12 12.69 -2.55
CA LYS A 284 0.66 13.09 -1.23
C LYS A 284 1.87 13.67 -0.50
N GLY A 285 1.78 14.93 -0.05
CA GLY A 285 2.75 15.57 0.87
C GLY A 285 2.73 14.89 2.25
N SER A 286 3.07 13.60 2.26
CA SER A 286 2.84 12.67 3.35
C SER A 286 3.98 12.73 4.34
N ASN A 287 3.67 12.47 5.59
CA ASN A 287 4.65 12.36 6.65
C ASN A 287 5.48 11.07 6.45
N VAL A 288 6.76 11.20 6.13
CA VAL A 288 7.75 10.12 5.92
C VAL A 288 7.69 9.09 7.06
N ARG A 289 7.55 9.55 8.31
CA ARG A 289 7.40 8.68 9.48
C ARG A 289 6.13 7.84 9.49
N GLU A 290 5.01 8.40 9.04
CA GLU A 290 3.74 7.66 8.96
C GLU A 290 3.81 6.60 7.85
N ILE A 291 4.41 6.93 6.71
CA ILE A 291 4.67 5.97 5.64
C ILE A 291 5.57 4.84 6.14
N GLY A 292 6.69 5.18 6.78
CA GLY A 292 7.64 4.20 7.31
C GLY A 292 6.99 3.22 8.29
N LYS A 293 6.14 3.72 9.21
CA LYS A 293 5.36 2.87 10.12
C LYS A 293 4.35 2.00 9.39
N ALA A 294 3.61 2.58 8.45
CA ALA A 294 2.57 1.87 7.71
C ALA A 294 3.13 0.78 6.78
N LEU A 295 4.34 0.95 6.27
CA LEU A 295 5.05 -0.03 5.43
C LEU A 295 6.00 -0.94 6.23
N GLY A 296 6.30 -0.59 7.48
CA GLY A 296 7.27 -1.29 8.31
C GLY A 296 8.69 -1.23 7.74
N VAL A 297 9.15 -0.02 7.39
CA VAL A 297 10.50 0.25 6.86
C VAL A 297 11.18 1.41 7.59
N ALA A 298 12.50 1.32 7.70
CA ALA A 298 13.35 2.34 8.32
C ALA A 298 13.82 3.41 7.32
N THR A 299 13.74 3.15 6.01
CA THR A 299 14.13 4.11 4.99
C THR A 299 13.13 4.20 3.84
N LEU A 300 13.01 5.41 3.26
CA LEU A 300 12.25 5.68 2.04
C LEU A 300 13.18 6.26 0.98
N LEU A 301 12.98 5.84 -0.27
CA LEU A 301 13.55 6.50 -1.43
C LEU A 301 12.46 7.31 -2.12
N GLU A 302 12.66 8.61 -2.23
CA GLU A 302 11.84 9.52 -3.03
C GLU A 302 12.64 9.95 -4.26
N GLY A 303 11.93 10.33 -5.32
CA GLY A 303 12.60 10.83 -6.50
C GLY A 303 11.68 11.49 -7.51
N SER A 304 12.30 12.15 -8.49
CA SER A 304 11.63 12.75 -9.63
C SER A 304 12.36 12.38 -10.91
N VAL A 305 11.61 12.22 -11.98
CA VAL A 305 12.11 11.92 -13.32
C VAL A 305 11.59 12.98 -14.28
N ARG A 306 12.49 13.50 -15.11
CA ARG A 306 12.16 14.38 -16.23
C ARG A 306 12.80 13.84 -17.48
N ARG A 307 11.98 13.65 -18.52
CA ARG A 307 12.45 13.29 -19.84
C ARG A 307 12.17 14.40 -20.83
N VAL A 308 13.18 14.76 -21.63
CA VAL A 308 13.07 15.71 -22.75
C VAL A 308 13.81 15.13 -23.94
N GLY A 309 13.06 14.69 -24.96
CA GLY A 309 13.62 13.98 -26.10
C GLY A 309 14.34 12.70 -25.67
N ASN A 310 15.64 12.61 -25.98
CA ASN A 310 16.52 11.48 -25.61
C ASN A 310 17.26 11.68 -24.28
N ARG A 311 17.05 12.80 -23.56
CA ARG A 311 17.70 13.04 -22.26
C ARG A 311 16.76 12.79 -21.09
N VAL A 312 17.31 12.17 -20.06
CA VAL A 312 16.62 11.78 -18.82
C VAL A 312 17.38 12.36 -17.64
N ARG A 313 16.66 13.12 -16.81
CA ARG A 313 17.12 13.59 -15.52
C ARG A 313 16.40 12.84 -14.42
N VAL A 314 17.13 12.26 -13.48
CA VAL A 314 16.60 11.56 -12.31
C VAL A 314 17.21 12.18 -11.06
N ALA A 315 16.39 12.66 -10.15
CA ALA A 315 16.83 13.14 -8.84
C ALA A 315 16.23 12.23 -7.77
N VAL A 316 17.05 11.74 -6.85
CA VAL A 316 16.57 10.87 -5.75
C VAL A 316 17.11 11.29 -4.40
N GLN A 317 16.39 10.93 -3.36
CA GLN A 317 16.80 11.11 -1.97
C GLN A 317 16.40 9.92 -1.12
N LEU A 318 17.31 9.47 -0.26
CA LEU A 318 17.11 8.43 0.72
C LEU A 318 16.91 9.08 2.10
N ILE A 319 15.78 8.78 2.73
CA ILE A 319 15.31 9.43 3.95
C ILE A 319 15.12 8.38 5.04
N ASN A 320 15.58 8.68 6.26
CA ASN A 320 15.30 7.89 7.45
C ASN A 320 13.89 8.18 7.97
N THR A 321 13.06 7.15 8.16
CA THR A 321 11.65 7.31 8.56
C THR A 321 11.45 7.63 10.03
N GLU A 322 12.46 7.43 10.89
CA GLU A 322 12.33 7.70 12.32
C GLU A 322 12.45 9.17 12.64
N ASN A 323 13.33 9.90 11.95
CA ASN A 323 13.71 11.28 12.26
C ASN A 323 13.69 12.23 11.05
N ASP A 324 13.23 11.76 9.89
CA ASP A 324 13.16 12.52 8.63
C ASP A 324 14.53 13.05 8.17
N GLU A 325 15.62 12.37 8.58
CA GLU A 325 16.99 12.71 8.20
C GLU A 325 17.26 12.26 6.76
N HIS A 326 17.74 13.17 5.91
CA HIS A 326 18.20 12.84 4.56
C HIS A 326 19.57 12.17 4.65
N LEU A 327 19.62 10.87 4.41
CA LEU A 327 20.83 10.06 4.47
C LEU A 327 21.72 10.28 3.26
N TRP A 328 21.10 10.38 2.08
CA TRP A 328 21.79 10.52 0.79
C TRP A 328 20.86 11.16 -0.24
N ALA A 329 21.42 11.90 -1.19
CA ALA A 329 20.70 12.43 -2.35
C ALA A 329 21.65 12.49 -3.56
N GLU A 330 21.10 12.34 -4.76
CA GLU A 330 21.88 12.35 -6.00
C GLU A 330 21.05 12.77 -7.20
N ASP A 331 21.69 13.46 -8.15
CA ASP A 331 21.15 13.87 -9.43
C ASP A 331 21.89 13.16 -10.58
N TYR A 332 21.13 12.61 -11.52
CA TYR A 332 21.61 12.02 -12.76
C TYR A 332 21.07 12.80 -13.95
N ASP A 333 21.93 13.10 -14.92
CA ASP A 333 21.58 13.66 -16.24
C ASP A 333 22.28 12.81 -17.30
N ARG A 334 21.51 12.00 -18.05
CA ARG A 334 22.01 10.97 -18.97
C ARG A 334 21.12 10.87 -20.21
N GLU A 335 21.62 10.17 -21.23
CA GLU A 335 20.80 9.76 -22.37
C GLU A 335 19.93 8.55 -22.01
N LEU A 336 18.82 8.35 -22.73
CA LEU A 336 17.87 7.27 -22.47
C LEU A 336 18.51 5.88 -22.53
N THR A 337 19.48 5.68 -23.43
CA THR A 337 20.22 4.41 -23.55
C THR A 337 21.10 4.11 -22.34
N ASP A 338 21.48 5.14 -21.58
CA ASP A 338 22.29 5.03 -20.37
C ASP A 338 21.43 4.97 -19.10
N VAL A 339 20.09 4.92 -19.22
CA VAL A 339 19.19 4.91 -18.08
C VAL A 339 19.40 3.67 -17.19
N PHE A 340 19.80 2.55 -17.78
CA PHE A 340 20.14 1.33 -17.05
C PHE A 340 21.35 1.52 -16.13
N ALA A 341 22.33 2.35 -16.52
CA ALA A 341 23.49 2.65 -15.68
C ALA A 341 23.08 3.44 -14.42
N ILE A 342 22.02 4.26 -14.50
CA ILE A 342 21.45 4.95 -13.33
C ILE A 342 20.92 3.91 -12.34
N GLN A 343 20.18 2.92 -12.81
CA GLN A 343 19.56 1.90 -11.96
C GLN A 343 20.60 1.07 -11.20
N THR A 344 21.64 0.60 -11.90
CA THR A 344 22.75 -0.14 -11.29
C THR A 344 23.51 0.70 -10.27
N ASP A 345 23.79 1.96 -10.58
CA ASP A 345 24.49 2.88 -9.66
C ASP A 345 23.63 3.18 -8.41
N LEU A 346 22.34 3.43 -8.59
CA LEU A 346 21.40 3.64 -7.49
C LEU A 346 21.38 2.45 -6.53
N ALA A 347 21.18 1.24 -7.07
CA ALA A 347 21.10 0.03 -6.24
C ALA A 347 22.39 -0.19 -5.45
N ARG A 348 23.55 0.03 -6.07
CA ARG A 348 24.87 -0.08 -5.42
C ARG A 348 25.05 0.97 -4.32
N LYS A 349 24.71 2.24 -4.59
CA LYS A 349 24.81 3.33 -3.61
C LYS A 349 23.87 3.11 -2.44
N ILE A 350 22.60 2.79 -2.70
CA ILE A 350 21.61 2.47 -1.67
C ILE A 350 22.08 1.30 -0.81
N ALA A 351 22.56 0.21 -1.43
CA ALA A 351 23.11 -0.92 -0.68
C ALA A 351 24.30 -0.51 0.22
N SER A 352 25.17 0.37 -0.27
CA SER A 352 26.29 0.91 0.51
C SER A 352 25.83 1.77 1.69
N GLU A 353 24.92 2.72 1.45
CA GLU A 353 24.39 3.61 2.50
C GLU A 353 23.63 2.84 3.58
N LEU A 354 22.87 1.81 3.19
CA LEU A 354 22.17 0.92 4.11
C LEU A 354 23.06 -0.17 4.71
N GLN A 355 24.37 -0.20 4.36
CA GLN A 355 25.33 -1.19 4.81
C GLN A 355 24.89 -2.64 4.52
N ALA A 356 24.18 -2.84 3.41
CA ALA A 356 23.77 -4.12 2.90
C ALA A 356 24.93 -4.85 2.22
N LYS A 357 25.09 -6.13 2.53
CA LYS A 357 26.10 -6.98 1.93
C LYS A 357 25.63 -7.44 0.55
N LEU A 358 26.45 -7.20 -0.45
CA LEU A 358 26.23 -7.68 -1.82
C LEU A 358 27.17 -8.84 -2.13
N SER A 359 26.60 -10.00 -2.41
CA SER A 359 27.28 -11.17 -2.97
C SER A 359 27.76 -10.91 -4.41
N PRO A 360 28.74 -11.68 -4.92
CA PRO A 360 29.19 -11.56 -6.31
C PRO A 360 28.07 -11.80 -7.33
N SER A 361 27.16 -12.75 -7.06
CA SER A 361 26.02 -13.04 -7.93
C SER A 361 25.01 -11.89 -7.98
N GLU A 362 24.67 -11.30 -6.83
CA GLU A 362 23.81 -10.10 -6.78
C GLU A 362 24.44 -8.95 -7.58
N LYS A 363 25.75 -8.71 -7.40
CA LYS A 363 26.46 -7.68 -8.18
C LYS A 363 26.40 -7.92 -9.70
N ALA A 364 26.64 -9.16 -10.13
CA ALA A 364 26.62 -9.52 -11.55
C ALA A 364 25.22 -9.37 -12.16
N GLN A 365 24.15 -9.62 -11.39
CA GLN A 365 22.78 -9.43 -11.85
C GLN A 365 22.44 -7.94 -12.06
N PHE A 366 22.96 -7.02 -11.24
CA PHE A 366 22.71 -5.59 -11.39
C PHE A 366 23.38 -4.96 -12.62
N GLU A 367 24.47 -5.55 -13.09
CA GLU A 367 25.26 -5.01 -14.20
C GLU A 367 24.70 -5.42 -15.57
N ARG A 368 23.70 -6.31 -15.61
CA ARG A 368 23.05 -6.74 -16.85
C ARG A 368 21.98 -5.74 -17.26
N LYS A 369 22.10 -5.27 -18.50
CA LYS A 369 21.04 -4.49 -19.13
C LYS A 369 19.91 -5.40 -19.59
N PRO A 370 18.64 -5.01 -19.39
CA PRO A 370 17.50 -5.80 -19.84
C PRO A 370 17.33 -5.80 -21.36
N THR A 371 17.71 -4.72 -22.05
CA THR A 371 17.72 -4.57 -23.51
C THR A 371 18.71 -3.46 -23.93
N GLU A 372 19.15 -3.45 -25.19
CA GLU A 372 19.89 -2.33 -25.80
C GLU A 372 18.96 -1.44 -26.66
N ASN A 373 17.68 -1.78 -26.79
CA ASN A 373 16.69 -1.03 -27.58
C ASN A 373 15.80 -0.17 -26.66
N GLY A 374 16.00 1.15 -26.71
CA GLY A 374 15.23 2.10 -25.91
C GLY A 374 13.73 2.12 -26.22
N GLU A 375 13.32 1.87 -27.47
CA GLU A 375 11.89 1.79 -27.82
C GLU A 375 11.24 0.51 -27.28
N ALA A 376 11.96 -0.61 -27.36
CA ALA A 376 11.51 -1.87 -26.76
C ALA A 376 11.32 -1.71 -25.24
N TYR A 377 12.25 -1.03 -24.59
CA TYR A 377 12.17 -0.72 -23.16
C TYR A 377 10.97 0.15 -22.80
N LEU A 378 10.64 1.17 -23.60
CA LEU A 378 9.47 2.00 -23.35
C LEU A 378 8.16 1.23 -23.47
N ALA A 379 8.03 0.39 -24.51
CA ALA A 379 6.89 -0.50 -24.67
C ALA A 379 6.77 -1.46 -23.49
N PHE A 380 7.89 -2.03 -23.03
CA PHE A 380 7.94 -2.91 -21.86
C PHE A 380 7.47 -2.22 -20.57
N VAL A 381 7.98 -1.02 -20.26
CA VAL A 381 7.58 -0.27 -19.06
C VAL A 381 6.09 0.05 -19.06
N GLN A 382 5.56 0.49 -20.20
CA GLN A 382 4.13 0.77 -20.33
C GLN A 382 3.30 -0.51 -20.15
N ALA A 383 3.74 -1.62 -20.76
CA ALA A 383 3.10 -2.92 -20.60
C ALA A 383 3.07 -3.35 -19.13
N HIS A 384 4.19 -3.23 -18.43
CA HIS A 384 4.31 -3.63 -17.03
C HIS A 384 3.40 -2.82 -16.11
N ASN A 385 3.38 -1.49 -16.27
CA ASN A 385 2.49 -0.62 -15.51
C ASN A 385 1.01 -0.99 -15.67
N LEU A 386 0.59 -1.27 -16.91
CA LEU A 386 -0.79 -1.70 -17.20
C LEU A 386 -1.09 -3.10 -16.63
N SER A 387 -0.10 -3.99 -16.62
CA SER A 387 -0.24 -5.36 -16.10
C SER A 387 -0.42 -5.42 -14.58
N CYS A 388 -0.01 -4.39 -13.84
CA CYS A 388 -0.25 -4.29 -12.40
C CYS A 388 -1.70 -3.97 -12.04
N ALA A 389 -2.55 -3.61 -13.01
CA ALA A 389 -3.99 -3.40 -12.81
C ALA A 389 -4.74 -4.73 -12.93
N PHE A 390 -4.46 -5.67 -12.01
CA PHE A 390 -4.88 -7.08 -12.07
C PHE A 390 -6.39 -7.32 -12.24
N GLU A 391 -7.23 -6.34 -11.90
CA GLU A 391 -8.70 -6.37 -11.98
C GLU A 391 -9.26 -5.62 -13.20
N ASP A 392 -8.42 -4.94 -14.00
CA ASP A 392 -8.84 -4.14 -15.16
C ASP A 392 -8.48 -4.85 -16.46
N PHE A 393 -9.40 -5.70 -16.93
CA PHE A 393 -9.23 -6.55 -18.10
C PHE A 393 -8.79 -5.78 -19.37
N ASP A 394 -9.33 -4.57 -19.59
CA ASP A 394 -8.98 -3.74 -20.75
C ASP A 394 -7.55 -3.22 -20.66
N LYS A 395 -7.08 -2.83 -19.47
CA LYS A 395 -5.67 -2.47 -19.26
C LYS A 395 -4.75 -3.67 -19.43
N LEU A 396 -5.13 -4.84 -18.92
CA LEU A 396 -4.33 -6.06 -19.09
C LEU A 396 -4.18 -6.43 -20.57
N LYS A 397 -5.23 -6.31 -21.39
CA LYS A 397 -5.17 -6.51 -22.84
C LYS A 397 -4.27 -5.48 -23.56
N GLN A 398 -4.30 -4.22 -23.13
CA GLN A 398 -3.36 -3.22 -23.64
C GLN A 398 -1.91 -3.56 -23.26
N GLY A 399 -1.68 -4.06 -22.04
CA GLY A 399 -0.38 -4.56 -21.60
C GLY A 399 0.12 -5.74 -22.45
N GLU A 400 -0.74 -6.69 -22.76
CA GLU A 400 -0.45 -7.81 -23.68
C GLU A 400 0.07 -7.32 -25.05
N GLN A 401 -0.59 -6.33 -25.65
CA GLN A 401 -0.18 -5.74 -26.93
C GLN A 401 1.19 -5.06 -26.84
N LEU A 402 1.45 -4.34 -25.76
CA LEU A 402 2.72 -3.62 -25.56
C LEU A 402 3.88 -4.57 -25.26
N TYR A 403 3.67 -5.66 -24.52
CA TYR A 403 4.70 -6.70 -24.38
C TYR A 403 5.04 -7.36 -25.71
N ALA A 404 4.03 -7.69 -26.51
CA ALA A 404 4.25 -8.22 -27.86
C ALA A 404 5.10 -7.24 -28.69
N ARG A 405 4.78 -5.94 -28.64
CA ARG A 405 5.55 -4.89 -29.31
C ARG A 405 6.99 -4.79 -28.82
N ALA A 406 7.23 -4.90 -27.51
CA ALA A 406 8.58 -4.90 -26.95
C ALA A 406 9.43 -6.05 -27.50
N ILE A 407 8.84 -7.25 -27.62
CA ILE A 407 9.52 -8.44 -28.18
C ILE A 407 9.73 -8.33 -29.69
N GLU A 408 8.80 -7.71 -30.43
CA GLU A 408 9.01 -7.41 -31.85
C GLU A 408 10.19 -6.47 -32.09
N LEU A 409 10.34 -5.46 -31.21
CA LEU A 409 11.42 -4.48 -31.28
C LEU A 409 12.78 -5.05 -30.82
N ASP A 410 12.77 -5.97 -29.86
CA ASP A 410 13.94 -6.72 -29.43
C ASP A 410 13.59 -8.19 -29.13
N PRO A 411 13.82 -9.11 -30.09
CA PRO A 411 13.56 -10.54 -29.92
C PRO A 411 14.42 -11.24 -28.87
N ASN A 412 15.44 -10.57 -28.31
CA ASN A 412 16.29 -11.11 -27.25
C ASN A 412 15.94 -10.55 -25.85
N PHE A 413 14.85 -9.78 -25.73
CA PHE A 413 14.43 -9.15 -24.48
C PHE A 413 13.78 -10.16 -23.52
N ALA A 414 14.61 -10.98 -22.88
CA ALA A 414 14.18 -12.10 -22.00
C ALA A 414 13.24 -11.66 -20.86
N LEU A 415 13.49 -10.51 -20.23
CA LEU A 415 12.64 -9.98 -19.16
C LEU A 415 11.23 -9.63 -19.65
N ALA A 416 11.09 -9.06 -20.84
CA ALA A 416 9.78 -8.79 -21.44
C ALA A 416 9.01 -10.09 -21.71
N MET A 417 9.69 -11.13 -22.21
CA MET A 417 9.10 -12.46 -22.40
C MET A 417 8.64 -13.09 -21.08
N ALA A 418 9.46 -12.98 -20.02
CA ALA A 418 9.11 -13.49 -18.70
C ALA A 418 7.87 -12.80 -18.11
N ARG A 419 7.82 -11.45 -18.14
CA ARG A 419 6.67 -10.70 -17.63
C ARG A 419 5.41 -10.90 -18.46
N TYR A 420 5.55 -11.06 -19.78
CA TYR A 420 4.42 -11.41 -20.64
C TYR A 420 3.89 -12.82 -20.33
N SER A 421 4.77 -13.81 -20.12
CA SER A 421 4.35 -15.14 -19.69
C SER A 421 3.58 -15.12 -18.36
N GLN A 422 4.00 -14.29 -17.40
CA GLN A 422 3.27 -14.09 -16.14
C GLN A 422 1.88 -13.50 -16.38
N LEU A 423 1.75 -12.51 -17.26
CA LEU A 423 0.45 -11.93 -17.64
C LEU A 423 -0.48 -12.97 -18.28
N GLU A 424 0.02 -13.81 -19.19
CA GLU A 424 -0.76 -14.91 -19.78
C GLU A 424 -1.17 -15.95 -18.72
N SER A 425 -0.29 -16.22 -17.76
CA SER A 425 -0.59 -17.11 -16.64
C SER A 425 -1.68 -16.52 -15.72
N TRP A 426 -1.70 -15.19 -15.55
CA TRP A 426 -2.78 -14.49 -14.84
C TRP A 426 -4.10 -14.54 -15.61
N PHE A 427 -4.08 -14.37 -16.93
CA PHE A 427 -5.27 -14.57 -17.76
C PHE A 427 -5.84 -15.98 -17.60
N LEU A 428 -4.99 -17.01 -17.61
CA LEU A 428 -5.42 -18.40 -17.36
C LEU A 428 -6.03 -18.59 -15.96
N HIS A 429 -5.46 -17.93 -14.95
CA HIS A 429 -5.97 -18.03 -13.58
C HIS A 429 -7.37 -17.41 -13.44
N THR A 430 -7.57 -16.21 -14.00
CA THR A 430 -8.67 -15.32 -13.63
C THR A 430 -9.75 -15.18 -14.72
N PHE A 431 -9.38 -15.16 -16.01
CA PHE A 431 -10.26 -14.70 -17.08
C PHE A 431 -10.54 -15.75 -18.17
N ASP A 432 -9.51 -16.43 -18.70
CA ASP A 432 -9.57 -17.23 -19.91
C ASP A 432 -8.65 -18.46 -19.83
N ARG A 433 -9.24 -19.64 -19.64
CA ARG A 433 -8.55 -20.94 -19.47
C ARG A 433 -8.27 -21.68 -20.78
N THR A 434 -8.05 -20.97 -21.89
CA THR A 434 -7.83 -21.61 -23.20
C THR A 434 -6.46 -22.33 -23.33
N PRO A 435 -6.39 -23.48 -24.02
CA PRO A 435 -5.12 -24.16 -24.32
C PRO A 435 -4.11 -23.28 -25.05
N GLN A 436 -4.57 -22.34 -25.88
CA GLN A 436 -3.74 -21.40 -26.63
C GLN A 436 -2.99 -20.45 -25.70
N ARG A 437 -3.68 -19.87 -24.70
CA ARG A 437 -3.02 -19.03 -23.69
C ARG A 437 -2.03 -19.83 -22.84
N ARG A 438 -2.39 -21.07 -22.48
CA ARG A 438 -1.49 -22.00 -21.76
C ARG A 438 -0.18 -22.22 -22.51
N GLU A 439 -0.28 -22.54 -23.80
CA GLU A 439 0.91 -22.76 -24.64
C GLU A 439 1.74 -21.49 -24.81
N LYS A 440 1.08 -20.33 -24.95
CA LYS A 440 1.75 -19.03 -25.09
C LYS A 440 2.52 -18.67 -23.82
N ALA A 441 1.91 -18.81 -22.64
CA ALA A 441 2.58 -18.62 -21.36
C ALA A 441 3.85 -19.50 -21.25
N ARG A 442 3.72 -20.79 -21.56
CA ARG A 442 4.84 -21.75 -21.49
C ARG A 442 5.96 -21.40 -22.47
N THR A 443 5.60 -21.10 -23.72
CA THR A 443 6.57 -20.77 -24.78
C THR A 443 7.36 -19.52 -24.45
N LEU A 444 6.70 -18.47 -23.94
CA LEU A 444 7.35 -17.22 -23.55
C LEU A 444 8.33 -17.43 -22.38
N ALA A 445 7.93 -18.16 -21.34
CA ALA A 445 8.81 -18.48 -20.21
C ALA A 445 10.02 -19.33 -20.63
N ALA A 446 9.78 -20.38 -21.42
CA ALA A 446 10.84 -21.24 -21.93
C ALA A 446 11.83 -20.45 -22.81
N ARG A 447 11.33 -19.54 -23.65
CA ARG A 447 12.19 -18.69 -24.48
C ARG A 447 13.02 -17.71 -23.65
N ALA A 448 12.42 -17.12 -22.60
CA ALA A 448 13.16 -16.26 -21.66
C ALA A 448 14.32 -17.02 -21.01
N LEU A 449 14.10 -18.26 -20.55
CA LEU A 449 15.15 -19.12 -19.98
C LEU A 449 16.18 -19.59 -21.01
N GLN A 450 15.80 -19.82 -22.27
CA GLN A 450 16.78 -20.10 -23.33
C GLN A 450 17.73 -18.93 -23.57
N LEU A 451 17.23 -17.70 -23.47
CA LEU A 451 18.03 -16.48 -23.65
C LEU A 451 18.87 -16.17 -22.40
N GLN A 452 18.29 -16.35 -21.22
CA GLN A 452 18.93 -16.08 -19.94
C GLN A 452 18.56 -17.17 -18.90
N PRO A 453 19.34 -18.27 -18.84
CA PRO A 453 19.03 -19.40 -17.97
C PRO A 453 19.06 -19.13 -16.47
N ASP A 454 19.68 -18.03 -16.04
CA ASP A 454 19.82 -17.63 -14.64
C ASP A 454 18.96 -16.40 -14.29
N LEU A 455 18.01 -16.02 -15.15
CA LEU A 455 17.08 -14.91 -14.93
C LEU A 455 15.98 -15.32 -13.94
N PRO A 456 15.97 -14.81 -12.69
CA PRO A 456 15.00 -15.23 -11.68
C PRO A 456 13.54 -14.96 -12.07
N GLU A 457 13.29 -13.86 -12.78
CA GLU A 457 11.96 -13.48 -13.27
C GLU A 457 11.42 -14.49 -14.30
N ALA A 458 12.30 -15.13 -15.07
CA ALA A 458 11.92 -16.18 -16.03
C ALA A 458 11.60 -17.50 -15.33
N HIS A 459 12.32 -17.86 -14.26
CA HIS A 459 11.95 -18.97 -13.39
C HIS A 459 10.59 -18.71 -12.71
N LEU A 460 10.35 -17.49 -12.21
CA LEU A 460 9.04 -17.10 -11.66
C LEU A 460 7.93 -17.27 -12.70
N ALA A 461 8.18 -16.86 -13.95
CA ALA A 461 7.24 -17.01 -15.05
C ALA A 461 6.95 -18.48 -15.39
N LEU A 462 7.98 -19.33 -15.48
CA LEU A 462 7.81 -20.75 -15.75
C LEU A 462 7.05 -21.45 -14.60
N GLY A 463 7.36 -21.10 -13.36
CA GLY A 463 6.63 -21.58 -12.18
C GLY A 463 5.14 -21.27 -12.27
N TYR A 464 4.76 -20.04 -12.64
CA TYR A 464 3.35 -19.68 -12.83
C TYR A 464 2.71 -20.40 -14.01
N SER A 465 3.44 -20.62 -15.10
CA SER A 465 2.96 -21.42 -16.22
C SER A 465 2.65 -22.86 -15.80
N HIS A 466 3.52 -23.49 -15.01
CA HIS A 466 3.26 -24.82 -14.46
C HIS A 466 2.13 -24.83 -13.43
N TYR A 467 2.05 -23.81 -12.58
CA TYR A 467 1.06 -23.75 -11.52
C TYR A 467 -0.36 -23.52 -12.06
N TYR A 468 -0.57 -22.48 -12.86
CA TYR A 468 -1.89 -22.12 -13.38
C TYR A 468 -2.23 -22.82 -14.70
N GLY A 469 -1.23 -23.12 -15.52
CA GLY A 469 -1.43 -23.79 -16.81
C GLY A 469 -1.58 -25.30 -16.68
N ASP A 470 -0.61 -25.94 -16.01
CA ASP A 470 -0.46 -27.40 -16.05
C ASP A 470 -0.95 -28.12 -14.77
N ASN A 471 -1.27 -27.35 -13.71
CA ASN A 471 -1.48 -27.87 -12.36
C ASN A 471 -0.32 -28.77 -11.88
N ASN A 472 0.88 -28.56 -12.42
CA ASN A 472 2.07 -29.33 -12.06
C ASN A 472 2.77 -28.65 -10.88
N TYR A 473 2.29 -28.97 -9.67
CA TYR A 473 2.71 -28.31 -8.44
C TYR A 473 4.18 -28.55 -8.09
N ASP A 474 4.72 -29.74 -8.40
CA ASP A 474 6.11 -30.06 -8.10
C ASP A 474 7.06 -29.29 -9.02
N ALA A 475 6.81 -29.30 -10.33
CA ALA A 475 7.60 -28.50 -11.28
C ALA A 475 7.49 -27.00 -11.00
N ALA A 476 6.29 -26.51 -10.64
CA ALA A 476 6.10 -25.12 -10.27
C ALA A 476 6.92 -24.74 -9.02
N LEU A 477 6.94 -25.60 -8.01
CA LEU A 477 7.67 -25.35 -6.77
C LEU A 477 9.18 -25.28 -6.99
N GLU A 478 9.75 -26.18 -7.81
CA GLU A 478 11.17 -26.15 -8.17
C GLU A 478 11.57 -24.81 -8.81
N GLU A 479 10.77 -24.32 -9.76
CA GLU A 479 10.98 -23.04 -10.43
C GLU A 479 10.82 -21.85 -9.48
N PHE A 480 9.79 -21.86 -8.63
CA PHE A 480 9.58 -20.80 -7.64
C PHE A 480 10.69 -20.75 -6.58
N GLU A 481 11.28 -21.87 -6.18
CA GLU A 481 12.42 -21.90 -5.25
C GLU A 481 13.72 -21.35 -5.89
N ILE A 482 13.90 -21.50 -7.21
CA ILE A 482 14.99 -20.82 -7.93
C ILE A 482 14.71 -19.31 -7.96
N ALA A 483 13.49 -18.91 -8.34
CA ALA A 483 13.08 -17.51 -8.38
C ALA A 483 13.23 -16.82 -7.02
N GLN A 484 12.77 -17.46 -5.94
CA GLN A 484 12.87 -16.94 -4.56
C GLN A 484 14.31 -16.68 -4.14
N ARG A 485 15.26 -17.54 -4.52
CA ARG A 485 16.69 -17.33 -4.22
C ARG A 485 17.29 -16.14 -4.96
N GLY A 486 16.85 -15.90 -6.20
CA GLY A 486 17.27 -14.74 -6.99
C GLY A 486 16.50 -13.46 -6.69
N LEU A 487 15.30 -13.57 -6.12
CA LEU A 487 14.38 -12.48 -5.79
C LEU A 487 13.90 -12.60 -4.33
N PRO A 488 14.80 -12.47 -3.34
CA PRO A 488 14.48 -12.70 -1.93
C PRO A 488 13.42 -11.73 -1.36
N ASN A 489 13.14 -10.62 -2.05
CA ASN A 489 12.08 -9.66 -1.70
C ASN A 489 10.90 -9.63 -2.68
N GLU A 490 10.80 -10.60 -3.61
CA GLU A 490 9.63 -10.71 -4.47
C GLU A 490 8.49 -11.42 -3.75
N SER A 491 7.43 -10.68 -3.44
CA SER A 491 6.28 -11.17 -2.67
C SER A 491 5.60 -12.35 -3.36
N ASP A 492 5.51 -12.30 -4.68
CA ASP A 492 4.79 -13.27 -5.51
C ASP A 492 5.39 -14.67 -5.42
N ALA A 493 6.72 -14.78 -5.32
CA ALA A 493 7.39 -16.08 -5.16
C ALA A 493 6.97 -16.77 -3.85
N TYR A 494 6.97 -16.03 -2.73
CA TYR A 494 6.53 -16.58 -1.44
C TYR A 494 5.03 -16.91 -1.45
N LEU A 495 4.20 -16.06 -2.05
CA LEU A 495 2.76 -16.30 -2.15
C LEU A 495 2.47 -17.59 -2.94
N ALA A 496 3.13 -17.78 -4.08
CA ALA A 496 2.94 -18.96 -4.93
C ALA A 496 3.43 -20.25 -4.27
N ILE A 497 4.62 -20.22 -3.63
CA ILE A 497 5.15 -21.33 -2.84
C ILE A 497 4.16 -21.70 -1.72
N GLY A 498 3.69 -20.71 -0.97
CA GLY A 498 2.72 -20.93 0.10
C GLY A 498 1.40 -21.50 -0.42
N ALA A 499 0.92 -21.00 -1.56
CA ALA A 499 -0.32 -21.49 -2.19
C ALA A 499 -0.20 -22.94 -2.68
N ILE A 500 0.97 -23.40 -3.13
CA ILE A 500 1.22 -24.81 -3.44
C ILE A 500 1.33 -25.64 -2.17
N GLN A 501 2.04 -25.16 -1.15
CA GLN A 501 2.25 -25.88 0.10
C GLN A 501 0.92 -26.23 0.81
N ARG A 502 -0.08 -25.33 0.82
CA ARG A 502 -1.41 -25.66 1.36
C ARG A 502 -2.11 -26.77 0.57
N ARG A 503 -1.95 -26.82 -0.76
CA ARG A 503 -2.48 -27.91 -1.60
C ARG A 503 -1.78 -29.23 -1.30
N GLN A 504 -0.49 -29.19 -0.96
CA GLN A 504 0.27 -30.35 -0.48
C GLN A 504 -0.01 -30.69 1.00
N GLY A 505 -0.89 -29.97 1.70
CA GLY A 505 -1.19 -30.17 3.12
C GLY A 505 -0.12 -29.66 4.10
N LYS A 506 0.91 -28.97 3.60
CA LYS A 506 2.00 -28.35 4.38
C LYS A 506 1.57 -26.99 4.93
N TRP A 507 0.57 -27.00 5.82
CA TRP A 507 -0.13 -25.80 6.26
C TRP A 507 0.75 -24.81 7.05
N ALA A 508 1.69 -25.30 7.87
CA ALA A 508 2.55 -24.42 8.65
C ALA A 508 3.54 -23.66 7.76
N GLU A 509 4.18 -24.36 6.82
CA GLU A 509 5.08 -23.80 5.82
C GLU A 509 4.34 -22.83 4.89
N SER A 510 3.12 -23.22 4.48
CA SER A 510 2.24 -22.38 3.67
C SER A 510 1.96 -21.05 4.35
N THR A 511 1.49 -21.08 5.61
CA THR A 511 1.19 -19.85 6.36
C THR A 511 2.44 -18.99 6.53
N ALA A 512 3.59 -19.57 6.88
CA ALA A 512 4.85 -18.82 7.03
C ALA A 512 5.27 -18.11 5.73
N ASN A 513 5.13 -18.77 4.57
CA ASN A 513 5.43 -18.17 3.28
C ASN A 513 4.44 -17.06 2.91
N ILE A 514 3.13 -17.25 3.13
CA ILE A 514 2.12 -16.22 2.82
C ILE A 514 2.22 -15.02 3.79
N GLU A 515 2.62 -15.23 5.05
CA GLU A 515 2.97 -14.16 5.97
C GLU A 515 4.19 -13.37 5.49
N LYS A 516 5.22 -14.05 5.00
CA LYS A 516 6.40 -13.40 4.41
C LYS A 516 6.02 -12.58 3.18
N ALA A 517 5.18 -13.10 2.29
CA ALA A 517 4.63 -12.35 1.16
C ALA A 517 3.88 -11.10 1.64
N SER A 518 2.96 -11.26 2.59
CA SER A 518 2.21 -10.14 3.18
C SER A 518 3.09 -9.12 3.91
N ASN A 519 4.28 -9.49 4.37
CA ASN A 519 5.23 -8.56 5.00
C ASN A 519 6.10 -7.79 3.98
N LEU A 520 6.29 -8.36 2.78
CA LEU A 520 6.96 -7.70 1.64
C LEU A 520 5.96 -6.80 0.88
N ASN A 521 4.69 -7.18 0.85
CA ASN A 521 3.62 -6.44 0.19
C ASN A 521 2.44 -6.14 1.15
N PRO A 522 2.65 -5.34 2.21
CA PRO A 522 1.70 -5.15 3.31
C PRO A 522 0.37 -4.50 2.94
N LYS A 523 0.29 -3.81 1.80
CA LYS A 523 -0.96 -3.20 1.31
C LYS A 523 -1.64 -3.97 0.18
N ASP A 524 -1.07 -5.07 -0.29
CA ASP A 524 -1.67 -5.83 -1.37
C ASP A 524 -2.89 -6.62 -0.87
N PRO A 525 -4.11 -6.33 -1.38
CA PRO A 525 -5.31 -7.04 -0.96
C PRO A 525 -5.23 -8.54 -1.25
N TRP A 526 -4.55 -8.95 -2.33
CA TRP A 526 -4.51 -10.35 -2.74
C TRP A 526 -3.73 -11.22 -1.75
N SER A 527 -2.56 -10.77 -1.32
CA SER A 527 -1.75 -11.42 -0.29
C SER A 527 -2.49 -11.54 1.04
N LEU A 528 -3.18 -10.46 1.46
CA LEU A 528 -3.97 -10.45 2.70
C LEU A 528 -5.17 -11.41 2.64
N GLN A 529 -5.86 -11.48 1.50
CA GLN A 529 -6.98 -12.41 1.30
C GLN A 529 -6.49 -13.87 1.35
N ASN A 530 -5.38 -14.19 0.69
CA ASN A 530 -4.81 -15.54 0.72
C ASN A 530 -4.36 -15.95 2.13
N LEU A 531 -3.76 -15.02 2.89
CA LEU A 531 -3.36 -15.29 4.28
C LEU A 531 -4.59 -15.55 5.17
N ALA A 532 -5.62 -14.71 5.05
CA ALA A 532 -6.86 -14.88 5.80
C ALA A 532 -7.57 -16.19 5.44
N GLN A 533 -7.52 -16.60 4.17
CA GLN A 533 -8.09 -17.87 3.73
C GLN A 533 -7.34 -19.07 4.32
N ASN A 534 -6.00 -19.02 4.40
CA ASN A 534 -5.22 -20.04 5.11
C ASN A 534 -5.65 -20.14 6.58
N TYR A 535 -5.75 -19.00 7.27
CA TYR A 535 -6.22 -18.96 8.64
C TYR A 535 -7.65 -19.48 8.79
N GLN A 536 -8.55 -19.14 7.87
CA GLN A 536 -9.93 -19.63 7.85
C GLN A 536 -10.01 -21.15 7.74
N VAL A 537 -9.26 -21.75 6.81
CA VAL A 537 -9.28 -23.21 6.58
C VAL A 537 -8.69 -23.97 7.77
N LEU A 538 -7.75 -23.33 8.49
CA LEU A 538 -7.23 -23.80 9.78
C LEU A 538 -8.14 -23.45 10.97
N ARG A 539 -9.27 -22.77 10.72
CA ARG A 539 -10.21 -22.24 11.72
C ARG A 539 -9.60 -21.23 12.70
N ASN A 540 -8.43 -20.68 12.42
CA ASN A 540 -7.87 -19.56 13.17
C ASN A 540 -8.55 -18.22 12.78
N PHE A 541 -9.82 -18.06 13.18
CA PHE A 541 -10.63 -16.91 12.81
C PHE A 541 -10.10 -15.59 13.39
N ASP A 542 -9.44 -15.62 14.54
CA ASP A 542 -8.86 -14.42 15.15
C ASP A 542 -7.80 -13.79 14.25
N ASP A 543 -6.85 -14.58 13.76
CA ASP A 543 -5.79 -14.06 12.89
C ASP A 543 -6.28 -13.80 11.46
N ALA A 544 -7.26 -14.58 10.97
CA ALA A 544 -7.96 -14.28 9.72
C ALA A 544 -8.63 -12.89 9.75
N ASN A 545 -9.39 -12.61 10.83
CA ASN A 545 -10.07 -11.34 11.01
C ASN A 545 -9.09 -10.17 11.15
N LYS A 546 -8.05 -10.30 11.98
CA LYS A 546 -7.00 -9.27 12.12
C LYS A 546 -6.34 -8.94 10.79
N THR A 547 -6.08 -9.96 9.97
CA THR A 547 -5.44 -9.81 8.66
C THR A 547 -6.31 -9.01 7.70
N ILE A 548 -7.61 -9.32 7.62
CA ILE A 548 -8.54 -8.60 6.73
C ILE A 548 -8.87 -7.21 7.26
N ASP A 549 -8.98 -7.03 8.58
CA ASP A 549 -9.20 -5.71 9.19
C ASP A 549 -8.04 -4.77 8.90
N ARG A 550 -6.80 -5.28 8.87
CA ARG A 550 -5.63 -4.51 8.40
C ARG A 550 -5.84 -4.04 6.96
N GLY A 551 -6.27 -4.92 6.05
CA GLY A 551 -6.57 -4.56 4.66
C GLY A 551 -7.66 -3.50 4.55
N LEU A 552 -8.79 -3.68 5.25
CA LEU A 552 -9.92 -2.75 5.22
C LEU A 552 -9.58 -1.37 5.81
N ASN A 553 -8.73 -1.31 6.84
CA ASN A 553 -8.25 -0.04 7.38
C ASN A 553 -7.42 0.75 6.35
N MET A 554 -6.81 0.05 5.38
CA MET A 554 -5.93 0.65 4.37
C MET A 554 -6.69 0.96 3.08
N ASN A 555 -7.61 0.09 2.68
CA ASN A 555 -8.53 0.27 1.58
C ASN A 555 -9.96 -0.05 2.03
N PRO A 556 -10.68 0.93 2.62
CA PRO A 556 -12.06 0.75 3.09
C PRO A 556 -13.06 0.39 1.98
N ASN A 557 -12.69 0.61 0.72
CA ASN A 557 -13.51 0.34 -0.45
C ASN A 557 -13.11 -0.95 -1.18
N GLY A 558 -12.17 -1.74 -0.64
CA GLY A 558 -11.72 -2.98 -1.27
C GLY A 558 -12.81 -4.04 -1.26
N VAL A 559 -13.48 -4.26 -2.39
CA VAL A 559 -14.61 -5.20 -2.52
C VAL A 559 -14.20 -6.62 -2.11
N GLY A 560 -13.06 -7.13 -2.58
CA GLY A 560 -12.57 -8.46 -2.20
C GLY A 560 -12.27 -8.62 -0.70
N LEU A 561 -11.82 -7.55 -0.04
CA LEU A 561 -11.59 -7.54 1.41
C LEU A 561 -12.91 -7.64 2.18
N TRP A 562 -13.94 -6.89 1.76
CA TRP A 562 -15.27 -6.98 2.33
C TRP A 562 -15.93 -8.34 2.09
N GLU A 563 -15.75 -8.92 0.91
CA GLU A 563 -16.22 -10.27 0.61
C GLU A 563 -15.59 -11.30 1.57
N THR A 564 -14.27 -11.26 1.71
CA THR A 564 -13.55 -12.17 2.62
C THR A 564 -13.98 -11.97 4.07
N LYS A 565 -14.12 -10.72 4.54
CA LYS A 565 -14.61 -10.42 5.89
C LYS A 565 -16.01 -10.96 6.13
N SER A 566 -16.89 -10.86 5.14
CA SER A 566 -18.26 -11.37 5.22
C SER A 566 -18.27 -12.90 5.32
N LYS A 567 -17.47 -13.59 4.50
CA LYS A 567 -17.32 -15.05 4.58
C LYS A 567 -16.78 -15.50 5.93
N LEU A 568 -15.82 -14.79 6.51
CA LEU A 568 -15.29 -15.08 7.85
C LEU A 568 -16.39 -14.93 8.92
N ALA A 569 -17.16 -13.84 8.90
CA ALA A 569 -18.23 -13.60 9.89
C ALA A 569 -19.32 -14.68 9.84
N ILE A 570 -19.70 -15.12 8.63
CA ILE A 570 -20.67 -16.21 8.43
C ILE A 570 -20.07 -17.55 8.88
N ALA A 571 -18.83 -17.85 8.51
CA ALA A 571 -18.19 -19.11 8.85
C ALA A 571 -17.92 -19.26 10.36
N GLU A 572 -17.56 -18.17 11.05
CA GLU A 572 -17.22 -18.15 12.48
C GLU A 572 -18.47 -18.09 13.36
N LYS A 573 -19.47 -17.26 12.99
CA LYS A 573 -20.59 -16.88 13.88
C LYS A 573 -21.97 -16.98 13.25
N GLY A 574 -22.07 -17.29 11.96
CA GLY A 574 -23.31 -17.13 11.21
C GLY A 574 -23.79 -15.68 11.15
N ASP A 575 -22.87 -14.71 11.26
CA ASP A 575 -23.20 -13.27 11.29
C ASP A 575 -23.24 -12.68 9.88
N PHE A 576 -24.44 -12.25 9.46
CA PHE A 576 -24.68 -11.61 8.17
C PHE A 576 -24.52 -10.08 8.19
N SER A 577 -24.42 -9.45 9.38
CA SER A 577 -24.38 -7.99 9.51
C SER A 577 -23.18 -7.35 8.80
N VAL A 578 -22.09 -8.10 8.64
CA VAL A 578 -20.91 -7.66 7.90
C VAL A 578 -21.18 -7.62 6.40
N ALA A 579 -21.88 -8.62 5.86
CA ALA A 579 -22.29 -8.63 4.46
C ALA A 579 -23.24 -7.46 4.15
N GLU A 580 -24.18 -7.16 5.05
CA GLU A 580 -25.07 -5.99 4.89
C GLU A 580 -24.30 -4.67 4.82
N LYS A 581 -23.27 -4.49 5.68
CA LYS A 581 -22.37 -3.32 5.62
C LYS A 581 -21.58 -3.27 4.32
N ALA A 582 -21.06 -4.41 3.86
CA ALA A 582 -20.34 -4.51 2.59
C ALA A 582 -21.22 -4.09 1.41
N PHE A 583 -22.46 -4.61 1.32
CA PHE A 583 -23.38 -4.24 0.25
C PHE A 583 -23.82 -2.77 0.32
N ALA A 584 -23.93 -2.20 1.52
CA ALA A 584 -24.21 -0.77 1.68
C ALA A 584 -23.04 0.09 1.19
N ALA A 585 -21.80 -0.28 1.53
CA ALA A 585 -20.60 0.41 1.06
C ALA A 585 -20.46 0.32 -0.47
N ALA A 586 -20.70 -0.86 -1.05
CA ALA A 586 -20.61 -1.11 -2.48
C ALA A 586 -21.47 -0.16 -3.33
N LYS A 587 -22.65 0.26 -2.85
CA LYS A 587 -23.52 1.21 -3.57
C LYS A 587 -22.87 2.57 -3.84
N SER A 588 -21.86 2.94 -3.06
CA SER A 588 -21.14 4.22 -3.17
C SER A 588 -19.86 4.13 -4.01
N ILE A 589 -19.49 2.93 -4.47
CA ILE A 589 -18.25 2.67 -5.19
C ILE A 589 -18.54 2.68 -6.70
N PRO A 590 -17.81 3.48 -7.52
CA PRO A 590 -17.85 3.33 -8.97
C PRO A 590 -17.35 1.94 -9.35
N MET A 591 -18.15 1.20 -10.12
CA MET A 591 -17.87 -0.19 -10.45
C MET A 591 -18.01 -0.47 -11.94
N THR A 592 -17.13 -1.32 -12.45
CA THR A 592 -17.27 -1.97 -13.76
C THR A 592 -18.52 -2.86 -13.80
N ASN A 593 -18.94 -3.30 -14.99
CA ASN A 593 -20.06 -4.23 -15.09
C ASN A 593 -19.73 -5.59 -14.45
N GLU A 594 -18.48 -6.04 -14.55
CA GLU A 594 -17.99 -7.25 -13.91
C GLU A 594 -18.10 -7.17 -12.37
N GLU A 595 -17.64 -6.07 -11.78
CA GLU A 595 -17.72 -5.87 -10.32
C GLU A 595 -19.18 -5.84 -9.84
N LYS A 596 -20.08 -5.23 -10.61
CA LYS A 596 -21.52 -5.25 -10.31
C LYS A 596 -22.10 -6.67 -10.37
N LEU A 597 -21.72 -7.47 -11.36
CA LEU A 597 -22.13 -8.87 -11.47
C LEU A 597 -21.65 -9.68 -10.27
N ARG A 598 -20.37 -9.54 -9.91
CA ARG A 598 -19.78 -10.22 -8.75
C ARG A 598 -20.51 -9.88 -7.46
N ILE A 599 -20.80 -8.59 -7.23
CA ILE A 599 -21.50 -8.13 -6.02
C ILE A 599 -22.96 -8.62 -6.00
N ALA A 600 -23.67 -8.55 -7.13
CA ALA A 600 -25.05 -9.04 -7.21
C ALA A 600 -25.13 -10.56 -6.97
N GLY A 601 -24.19 -11.33 -7.53
CA GLY A 601 -24.06 -12.77 -7.26
C GLY A 601 -23.80 -13.05 -5.77
N ALA A 602 -22.78 -12.42 -5.18
CA ALA A 602 -22.46 -12.57 -3.76
C ALA A 602 -23.65 -12.17 -2.84
N ARG A 603 -24.42 -11.16 -3.24
CA ARG A 603 -25.61 -10.73 -2.51
C ARG A 603 -26.76 -11.73 -2.62
N ALA A 604 -26.96 -12.32 -3.78
CA ALA A 604 -27.92 -13.39 -3.96
C ALA A 604 -27.55 -14.61 -3.10
N ASP A 605 -26.27 -14.99 -3.02
CA ASP A 605 -25.79 -16.07 -2.15
C ASP A 605 -26.06 -15.79 -0.67
N VAL A 606 -25.76 -14.57 -0.20
CA VAL A 606 -26.06 -14.17 1.19
C VAL A 606 -27.56 -14.23 1.46
N PHE A 607 -28.40 -13.76 0.53
CA PHE A 607 -29.86 -13.87 0.69
C PHE A 607 -30.35 -15.30 0.75
N LEU A 608 -29.74 -16.24 0.02
CA LEU A 608 -30.04 -17.66 0.17
C LEU A 608 -29.73 -18.14 1.60
N LEU A 609 -28.55 -17.83 2.12
CA LEU A 609 -28.16 -18.21 3.49
C LEU A 609 -29.05 -17.59 4.56
N GLU A 610 -29.52 -16.36 4.35
CA GLU A 610 -30.50 -15.68 5.20
C GLU A 610 -31.95 -16.15 5.00
N ARG A 611 -32.19 -17.08 4.06
CA ARG A 611 -33.53 -17.57 3.67
C ARG A 611 -34.45 -16.50 3.09
N LYS A 612 -33.87 -15.40 2.58
CA LYS A 612 -34.55 -14.33 1.85
C LYS A 612 -34.68 -14.72 0.36
N TYR A 613 -35.36 -15.83 0.09
CA TYR A 613 -35.37 -16.46 -1.24
C TYR A 613 -35.99 -15.57 -2.32
N GLN A 614 -37.00 -14.77 -1.98
CA GLN A 614 -37.65 -13.85 -2.94
C GLN A 614 -36.73 -12.69 -3.32
N GLU A 615 -35.93 -12.19 -2.38
CA GLU A 615 -34.89 -11.17 -2.60
C GLU A 615 -33.75 -11.73 -3.44
N GLY A 616 -33.23 -12.92 -3.08
CA GLY A 616 -32.19 -13.60 -3.83
C GLY A 616 -32.60 -13.89 -5.28
N LEU A 617 -33.83 -14.38 -5.47
CA LEU A 617 -34.40 -14.62 -6.80
C LEU A 617 -34.48 -13.32 -7.62
N ARG A 618 -35.01 -12.24 -7.04
CA ARG A 618 -35.10 -10.93 -7.72
C ARG A 618 -33.73 -10.39 -8.10
N GLU A 619 -32.75 -10.49 -7.22
CA GLU A 619 -31.38 -10.02 -7.48
C GLU A 619 -30.77 -10.79 -8.66
N ALA A 620 -30.87 -12.13 -8.66
CA ALA A 620 -30.32 -12.94 -9.75
C ALA A 620 -31.07 -12.75 -11.09
N GLU A 621 -32.40 -12.65 -11.08
CA GLU A 621 -33.19 -12.39 -12.28
C GLU A 621 -32.96 -10.98 -12.85
N SER A 622 -32.54 -10.01 -12.01
CA SER A 622 -32.23 -8.65 -12.45
C SER A 622 -30.99 -8.56 -13.33
N LEU A 623 -30.11 -9.58 -13.31
CA LEU A 623 -28.89 -9.63 -14.11
C LEU A 623 -29.19 -10.19 -15.51
N PRO A 624 -29.07 -9.40 -16.59
CA PRO A 624 -29.26 -9.90 -17.95
C PRO A 624 -28.21 -10.96 -18.35
N ASP A 625 -28.59 -11.93 -19.18
CA ASP A 625 -27.69 -13.02 -19.62
C ASP A 625 -26.53 -12.49 -20.49
N ASP A 626 -26.75 -11.43 -21.27
CA ASP A 626 -25.74 -10.80 -22.13
C ASP A 626 -24.59 -10.16 -21.34
N LEU A 627 -24.82 -9.79 -20.08
CA LEU A 627 -23.74 -9.33 -19.20
C LEU A 627 -22.70 -10.43 -18.91
N PHE A 628 -23.05 -11.71 -19.12
CA PHE A 628 -22.14 -12.84 -18.90
C PHE A 628 -21.39 -13.25 -20.18
N HIS A 629 -21.45 -12.48 -21.27
CA HIS A 629 -20.84 -12.87 -22.56
C HIS A 629 -19.34 -13.21 -22.42
N GLU A 630 -18.59 -12.40 -21.66
CA GLU A 630 -17.15 -12.62 -21.41
C GLU A 630 -16.87 -13.63 -20.29
N PHE A 631 -17.90 -14.01 -19.51
CA PHE A 631 -17.78 -14.85 -18.31
C PHE A 631 -18.84 -15.96 -18.28
N GLN A 632 -19.01 -16.67 -19.39
CA GLN A 632 -20.09 -17.65 -19.54
C GLN A 632 -20.07 -18.72 -18.44
N GLN A 633 -18.91 -19.03 -17.88
CA GLN A 633 -18.74 -19.97 -16.75
C GLN A 633 -19.58 -19.61 -15.51
N HIS A 634 -19.93 -18.34 -15.30
CA HIS A 634 -20.72 -17.92 -14.13
C HIS A 634 -22.24 -17.98 -14.37
N LEU A 635 -22.67 -18.13 -15.62
CA LEU A 635 -24.09 -18.14 -15.98
C LEU A 635 -24.81 -19.38 -15.43
N SER A 636 -24.13 -20.52 -15.36
CA SER A 636 -24.67 -21.75 -14.75
C SER A 636 -24.97 -21.56 -13.26
N GLY A 637 -24.08 -20.87 -12.52
CA GLY A 637 -24.26 -20.54 -11.10
C GLY A 637 -25.48 -19.64 -10.85
N LYS A 638 -25.71 -18.63 -11.71
CA LYS A 638 -26.94 -17.82 -11.67
C LYS A 638 -28.19 -18.69 -11.76
N TYR A 639 -28.24 -19.61 -12.72
CA TYR A 639 -29.41 -20.47 -12.91
C TYR A 639 -29.58 -21.53 -11.83
N PHE A 640 -28.48 -22.03 -11.26
CA PHE A 640 -28.53 -22.86 -10.06
C PHE A 640 -29.18 -22.11 -8.89
N LEU A 641 -28.78 -20.86 -8.64
CA LEU A 641 -29.35 -20.03 -7.58
C LEU A 641 -30.84 -19.77 -7.80
N ILE A 642 -31.25 -19.42 -9.03
CA ILE A 642 -32.66 -19.25 -9.40
C ILE A 642 -33.44 -20.54 -9.14
N GLY A 643 -32.90 -21.68 -9.55
CA GLY A 643 -33.51 -23.00 -9.34
C GLY A 643 -33.71 -23.30 -7.86
N PHE A 644 -32.67 -23.07 -7.05
CA PHE A 644 -32.70 -23.26 -5.60
C PHE A 644 -33.75 -22.35 -4.95
N ALA A 645 -33.72 -21.05 -5.24
CA ALA A 645 -34.65 -20.08 -4.67
C ALA A 645 -36.11 -20.39 -5.02
N ARG A 646 -36.39 -20.74 -6.29
CA ARG A 646 -37.74 -21.15 -6.73
C ARG A 646 -38.21 -22.42 -6.04
N LYS A 647 -37.31 -23.40 -5.88
CA LYS A 647 -37.64 -24.64 -5.14
C LYS A 647 -38.00 -24.34 -3.69
N ALA A 648 -37.22 -23.48 -3.02
CA ALA A 648 -37.50 -23.04 -1.65
C ALA A 648 -38.82 -22.26 -1.52
N LEU A 649 -39.22 -21.55 -2.59
CA LEU A 649 -40.52 -20.88 -2.72
C LEU A 649 -41.66 -21.80 -3.19
N GLN A 650 -41.41 -23.12 -3.27
CA GLN A 650 -42.38 -24.13 -3.72
C GLN A 650 -42.84 -23.99 -5.20
N ASP A 651 -42.09 -23.26 -6.02
CA ASP A 651 -42.26 -23.21 -7.47
C ASP A 651 -41.45 -24.33 -8.15
N GLU A 652 -41.97 -25.56 -8.10
CA GLU A 652 -41.30 -26.74 -8.66
C GLU A 652 -41.12 -26.66 -10.18
N ALA A 653 -42.07 -26.08 -10.91
CA ALA A 653 -42.00 -25.94 -12.36
C ALA A 653 -40.90 -24.94 -12.76
N GLY A 654 -40.87 -23.77 -12.11
CA GLY A 654 -39.84 -22.77 -12.34
C GLY A 654 -38.46 -23.20 -11.86
N ALA A 655 -38.37 -23.94 -10.75
CA ALA A 655 -37.13 -24.52 -10.28
C ALA A 655 -36.55 -25.51 -11.30
N ARG A 656 -37.38 -26.46 -11.78
CA ARG A 656 -36.98 -27.43 -12.80
C ARG A 656 -36.50 -26.75 -14.08
N ALA A 657 -37.20 -25.71 -14.54
CA ALA A 657 -36.81 -24.96 -15.73
C ALA A 657 -35.42 -24.30 -15.57
N ALA A 658 -35.15 -23.71 -14.41
CA ALA A 658 -33.86 -23.09 -14.12
C ALA A 658 -32.72 -24.12 -14.03
N PHE A 659 -32.95 -25.25 -13.36
CA PHE A 659 -31.95 -26.33 -13.28
C PHE A 659 -31.65 -26.96 -14.64
N LEU A 660 -32.65 -27.15 -15.51
CA LEU A 660 -32.40 -27.61 -16.89
C LEU A 660 -31.53 -26.62 -17.67
N LYS A 661 -31.76 -25.31 -17.53
CA LYS A 661 -30.90 -24.31 -18.16
C LYS A 661 -29.47 -24.34 -17.60
N ALA A 662 -29.29 -24.53 -16.29
CA ALA A 662 -27.96 -24.69 -15.69
C ALA A 662 -27.24 -25.95 -16.21
N LYS A 663 -27.98 -27.07 -16.36
CA LYS A 663 -27.46 -28.33 -16.91
C LYS A 663 -26.96 -28.14 -18.34
N ASP A 664 -27.77 -27.58 -19.23
CA ASP A 664 -27.42 -27.37 -20.64
C ASP A 664 -26.16 -26.50 -20.79
N LEU A 665 -26.02 -25.47 -19.94
CA LEU A 665 -24.84 -24.60 -19.91
C LEU A 665 -23.58 -25.36 -19.48
N LEU A 666 -23.66 -26.14 -18.38
CA LEU A 666 -22.54 -26.91 -17.85
C LEU A 666 -22.09 -28.01 -18.83
N GLU A 667 -23.03 -28.77 -19.41
CA GLU A 667 -22.73 -29.79 -20.42
C GLU A 667 -22.11 -29.15 -21.68
N GLY A 668 -22.55 -27.95 -22.06
CA GLY A 668 -21.95 -27.18 -23.15
C GLY A 668 -20.49 -26.80 -22.86
N GLN A 669 -20.21 -26.31 -21.65
CA GLN A 669 -18.88 -25.87 -21.22
C GLN A 669 -17.89 -27.05 -21.07
N LEU A 670 -18.36 -28.17 -20.50
CA LEU A 670 -17.56 -29.37 -20.31
C LEU A 670 -17.09 -30.00 -21.64
N LYS A 671 -17.75 -29.74 -22.77
CA LYS A 671 -17.24 -30.16 -24.09
C LYS A 671 -15.90 -29.51 -24.43
N GLY A 672 -15.67 -28.27 -24.00
CA GLY A 672 -14.42 -27.54 -24.20
C GLY A 672 -13.40 -27.78 -23.07
N SER A 673 -13.86 -28.14 -21.87
CA SER A 673 -13.02 -28.35 -20.68
C SER A 673 -13.44 -29.63 -19.93
N PRO A 674 -13.17 -30.82 -20.48
CA PRO A 674 -13.68 -32.11 -19.95
C PRO A 674 -13.04 -32.56 -18.63
N ASP A 675 -12.03 -31.84 -18.14
CA ASP A 675 -11.32 -32.12 -16.90
C ASP A 675 -11.55 -31.01 -15.84
N ALA A 676 -12.53 -30.12 -16.06
CA ALA A 676 -12.88 -29.05 -15.11
C ALA A 676 -13.67 -29.61 -13.91
N GLU A 677 -12.97 -29.92 -12.83
CA GLU A 677 -13.51 -30.57 -11.64
C GLU A 677 -14.64 -29.78 -10.95
N ASP A 678 -14.53 -28.46 -10.98
CA ASP A 678 -15.50 -27.52 -10.41
C ASP A 678 -16.82 -27.57 -11.19
N MET A 679 -16.75 -27.63 -12.52
CA MET A 679 -17.93 -27.78 -13.38
C MET A 679 -18.60 -29.15 -13.20
N HIS A 680 -17.82 -30.23 -13.05
CA HIS A 680 -18.36 -31.57 -12.79
C HIS A 680 -19.14 -31.61 -11.47
N ILE A 681 -18.62 -31.03 -10.38
CA ILE A 681 -19.35 -31.03 -9.10
C ILE A 681 -20.59 -30.14 -9.13
N GLN A 682 -20.57 -29.02 -9.87
CA GLN A 682 -21.77 -28.20 -10.07
C GLN A 682 -22.83 -28.93 -10.90
N LEU A 683 -22.42 -29.65 -11.95
CA LEU A 683 -23.33 -30.47 -12.75
C LEU A 683 -23.96 -31.58 -11.91
N ALA A 684 -23.16 -32.24 -11.06
CA ALA A 684 -23.67 -33.25 -10.13
C ALA A 684 -24.78 -32.70 -9.20
N LYS A 685 -24.59 -31.50 -8.65
CA LYS A 685 -25.60 -30.82 -7.82
C LYS A 685 -26.88 -30.53 -8.60
N VAL A 686 -26.76 -29.96 -9.80
CA VAL A 686 -27.91 -29.69 -10.69
C VAL A 686 -28.69 -30.98 -11.00
N LEU A 687 -27.98 -32.06 -11.37
CA LEU A 687 -28.57 -33.37 -11.66
C LEU A 687 -29.28 -33.96 -10.44
N ALA A 688 -28.71 -33.81 -9.23
CA ALA A 688 -29.35 -34.24 -7.99
C ALA A 688 -30.68 -33.52 -7.76
N TYR A 689 -30.73 -32.19 -7.96
CA TYR A 689 -31.97 -31.41 -7.86
C TYR A 689 -33.00 -31.76 -8.94
N LEU A 690 -32.57 -32.23 -10.12
CA LEU A 690 -33.45 -32.73 -11.17
C LEU A 690 -33.97 -34.16 -10.90
N GLY A 691 -33.43 -34.84 -9.89
CA GLY A 691 -33.75 -36.24 -9.55
C GLY A 691 -33.00 -37.27 -10.39
N GLU A 692 -31.99 -36.85 -11.16
CA GLU A 692 -31.20 -37.72 -12.04
C GLU A 692 -30.07 -38.41 -11.26
N LYS A 693 -30.44 -39.31 -10.34
CA LYS A 693 -29.55 -39.91 -9.33
C LYS A 693 -28.24 -40.50 -9.90
N ASP A 694 -28.33 -41.41 -10.86
CA ASP A 694 -27.14 -42.12 -11.36
C ASP A 694 -26.17 -41.19 -12.10
N ALA A 695 -26.71 -40.21 -12.82
CA ALA A 695 -25.93 -39.17 -13.49
C ALA A 695 -25.23 -38.28 -12.46
N ALA A 696 -25.97 -37.80 -11.45
CA ALA A 696 -25.42 -36.97 -10.38
C ALA A 696 -24.24 -37.65 -9.66
N LEU A 697 -24.39 -38.91 -9.28
CA LEU A 697 -23.34 -39.67 -8.60
C LEU A 697 -22.14 -39.95 -9.52
N THR A 698 -22.35 -40.07 -10.83
CA THR A 698 -21.27 -40.25 -11.81
C THR A 698 -20.43 -38.99 -11.93
N GLU A 699 -21.07 -37.83 -12.06
CA GLU A 699 -20.39 -36.53 -12.11
C GLU A 699 -19.68 -36.19 -10.80
N ALA A 700 -20.29 -36.51 -9.65
CA ALA A 700 -19.68 -36.34 -8.33
C ALA A 700 -18.39 -37.18 -8.16
N ARG A 701 -18.41 -38.44 -8.64
CA ARG A 701 -17.21 -39.29 -8.66
C ARG A 701 -16.14 -38.73 -9.59
N ARG A 702 -16.53 -38.29 -10.79
CA ARG A 702 -15.60 -37.68 -11.76
C ARG A 702 -14.89 -36.47 -11.18
N ALA A 703 -15.62 -35.56 -10.52
CA ALA A 703 -15.04 -34.42 -9.83
C ALA A 703 -14.02 -34.84 -8.75
N THR A 704 -14.35 -35.87 -7.97
CA THR A 704 -13.47 -36.40 -6.91
C THR A 704 -12.20 -37.04 -7.47
N GLU A 705 -12.30 -37.75 -8.60
CA GLU A 705 -11.14 -38.35 -9.29
C GLU A 705 -10.22 -37.30 -9.91
N LEU A 706 -10.79 -36.21 -10.44
CA LEU A 706 -10.04 -35.09 -11.02
C LEU A 706 -9.29 -34.29 -9.95
N ARG A 707 -9.89 -34.08 -8.77
CA ARG A 707 -9.27 -33.36 -7.65
C ARG A 707 -9.41 -34.10 -6.32
N PRO A 708 -8.66 -35.18 -6.10
CA PRO A 708 -8.68 -35.90 -4.83
C PRO A 708 -7.97 -35.09 -3.75
N GLU A 709 -8.49 -35.16 -2.52
CA GLU A 709 -7.91 -34.48 -1.35
C GLU A 709 -6.45 -34.88 -1.06
N SER A 710 -6.06 -36.09 -1.44
CA SER A 710 -4.68 -36.57 -1.30
C SER A 710 -3.68 -35.85 -2.21
N LYS A 711 -4.16 -35.20 -3.29
CA LYS A 711 -3.34 -34.38 -4.19
C LYS A 711 -3.51 -32.88 -3.93
N ASP A 712 -4.70 -32.48 -3.50
CA ASP A 712 -5.02 -31.09 -3.22
C ASP A 712 -5.82 -31.00 -1.91
N ALA A 713 -5.09 -30.86 -0.80
CA ALA A 713 -5.64 -30.73 0.55
C ALA A 713 -6.38 -29.39 0.78
N PHE A 714 -6.32 -28.47 -0.18
CA PHE A 714 -6.98 -27.18 -0.11
C PHE A 714 -8.30 -27.18 -0.91
N GLY A 715 -8.25 -27.54 -2.20
CA GLY A 715 -9.42 -27.56 -3.08
C GLY A 715 -10.22 -28.87 -3.03
N GLY A 716 -9.59 -30.00 -2.73
CA GLY A 716 -10.27 -31.30 -2.61
C GLY A 716 -11.40 -31.30 -1.56
N PRO A 717 -11.21 -30.71 -0.36
CA PRO A 717 -12.27 -30.55 0.62
C PRO A 717 -13.51 -29.80 0.12
N GLU A 718 -13.37 -28.86 -0.83
CA GLU A 718 -14.49 -28.15 -1.44
C GLU A 718 -15.30 -29.08 -2.36
N ILE A 719 -14.62 -29.93 -3.15
CA ILE A 719 -15.28 -30.98 -3.94
C ILE A 719 -16.02 -31.95 -3.02
N ALA A 720 -15.37 -32.42 -1.95
CA ALA A 720 -16.00 -33.32 -0.98
C ALA A 720 -17.24 -32.70 -0.31
N ALA A 721 -17.23 -31.41 0.00
CA ALA A 721 -18.41 -30.70 0.50
C ALA A 721 -19.55 -30.69 -0.52
N GLY A 722 -19.23 -30.49 -1.81
CA GLY A 722 -20.21 -30.63 -2.90
C GLY A 722 -20.75 -32.04 -3.06
N VAL A 723 -19.93 -33.07 -2.83
CA VAL A 723 -20.37 -34.48 -2.87
C VAL A 723 -21.32 -34.78 -1.70
N ALA A 724 -21.03 -34.26 -0.50
CA ALA A 724 -21.94 -34.36 0.64
C ALA A 724 -23.30 -33.70 0.35
N GLU A 725 -23.30 -32.56 -0.32
CA GLU A 725 -24.52 -31.88 -0.77
C GLU A 725 -25.33 -32.74 -1.76
N VAL A 726 -24.67 -33.34 -2.76
CA VAL A 726 -25.33 -34.26 -3.70
C VAL A 726 -26.01 -35.42 -2.96
N HIS A 727 -25.31 -36.06 -2.01
CA HIS A 727 -25.88 -37.12 -1.20
C HIS A 727 -27.06 -36.65 -0.35
N ALA A 728 -26.96 -35.47 0.28
CA ALA A 728 -28.04 -34.90 1.10
C ALA A 728 -29.30 -34.60 0.27
N VAL A 729 -29.15 -34.08 -0.96
CA VAL A 729 -30.26 -33.80 -1.88
C VAL A 729 -30.92 -35.08 -2.37
N LEU A 730 -30.14 -36.15 -2.57
CA LEU A 730 -30.63 -37.47 -2.98
C LEU A 730 -31.23 -38.29 -1.82
N GLY A 731 -31.19 -37.78 -0.58
CA GLY A 731 -31.68 -38.45 0.62
C GLY A 731 -30.73 -39.52 1.18
N GLU A 732 -29.47 -39.52 0.77
CA GLU A 732 -28.41 -40.43 1.28
C GLU A 732 -27.71 -39.81 2.50
N ASN A 733 -28.50 -39.54 3.55
CA ASN A 733 -28.10 -38.77 4.72
C ASN A 733 -26.85 -39.32 5.42
N ASP A 734 -26.78 -40.63 5.68
CA ASP A 734 -25.64 -41.27 6.35
C ASP A 734 -24.33 -40.94 5.65
N ARG A 735 -24.33 -40.97 4.31
CA ARG A 735 -23.15 -40.69 3.49
C ARG A 735 -22.78 -39.21 3.52
N ALA A 736 -23.78 -38.32 3.46
CA ALA A 736 -23.54 -36.89 3.60
C ALA A 736 -22.92 -36.55 4.97
N ILE A 737 -23.47 -37.10 6.05
CA ILE A 737 -23.00 -36.88 7.42
C ILE A 737 -21.58 -37.42 7.62
N GLU A 738 -21.26 -38.60 7.08
CA GLU A 738 -19.91 -39.18 7.12
C GLU A 738 -18.87 -38.26 6.47
N ILE A 739 -19.19 -37.71 5.30
CA ILE A 739 -18.28 -36.78 4.59
C ILE A 739 -18.12 -35.48 5.39
N LEU A 740 -19.21 -34.93 5.94
CA LEU A 740 -19.17 -33.72 6.75
C LEU A 740 -18.37 -33.91 8.06
N ASP A 741 -18.45 -35.07 8.71
CA ASP A 741 -17.60 -35.42 9.87
C ASP A 741 -16.12 -35.38 9.50
N GLY A 742 -15.77 -36.00 8.37
CA GLY A 742 -14.42 -35.95 7.80
C GLY A 742 -13.94 -34.51 7.61
N LEU A 743 -14.74 -33.66 6.97
CA LEU A 743 -14.40 -32.26 6.68
C LEU A 743 -14.27 -31.40 7.94
N LEU A 744 -15.07 -31.64 8.97
CA LEU A 744 -14.97 -30.94 10.26
C LEU A 744 -13.75 -31.38 11.07
N SER A 745 -13.25 -32.60 10.84
CA SER A 745 -12.08 -33.15 11.56
C SER A 745 -10.71 -32.65 11.07
N ARG A 746 -10.65 -32.07 9.86
CA ARG A 746 -9.41 -31.63 9.19
C ARG A 746 -9.51 -30.18 8.71
N PRO A 747 -8.42 -29.57 8.21
CA PRO A 747 -8.48 -28.26 7.59
C PRO A 747 -9.46 -28.27 6.41
N SER A 748 -10.50 -27.45 6.50
CA SER A 748 -11.48 -27.23 5.42
C SER A 748 -12.26 -25.93 5.67
N ALA A 749 -12.93 -25.42 4.64
CA ALA A 749 -13.83 -24.28 4.79
C ALA A 749 -15.16 -24.62 5.50
N VAL A 750 -15.44 -25.91 5.78
CA VAL A 750 -16.65 -26.34 6.47
C VAL A 750 -16.55 -26.04 7.96
N THR A 751 -17.56 -25.35 8.49
CA THR A 751 -17.69 -24.99 9.90
C THR A 751 -19.07 -25.36 10.43
N VAL A 752 -19.17 -25.53 11.74
CA VAL A 752 -20.44 -25.82 12.42
C VAL A 752 -21.48 -24.71 12.17
N GLU A 753 -21.07 -23.44 12.27
CA GLU A 753 -21.98 -22.31 12.00
C GLU A 753 -22.39 -22.25 10.53
N GLY A 754 -21.47 -22.54 9.60
CA GLY A 754 -21.79 -22.66 8.17
C GLY A 754 -22.85 -23.72 7.89
N LEU A 755 -22.72 -24.91 8.50
CA LEU A 755 -23.72 -25.98 8.39
C LEU A 755 -25.08 -25.58 8.99
N LYS A 756 -25.07 -24.85 10.11
CA LYS A 756 -26.30 -24.36 10.75
C LYS A 756 -27.02 -23.31 9.93
N VAL A 757 -26.34 -22.39 9.25
CA VAL A 757 -27.03 -21.34 8.49
C VAL A 757 -27.43 -21.77 7.09
N ASN A 758 -26.65 -22.65 6.45
CA ASN A 758 -26.88 -22.99 5.05
C ASN A 758 -28.16 -23.84 4.87
N PRO A 759 -29.15 -23.40 4.06
CA PRO A 759 -30.40 -24.12 3.85
C PRO A 759 -30.25 -25.44 3.08
N ILE A 760 -29.09 -25.68 2.46
CA ILE A 760 -28.86 -26.92 1.72
C ILE A 760 -28.89 -28.18 2.59
N TRP A 761 -28.59 -28.01 3.88
CA TRP A 761 -28.59 -29.09 4.87
C TRP A 761 -29.93 -29.24 5.58
N ASP A 762 -30.99 -28.55 5.13
CA ASP A 762 -32.31 -28.57 5.78
C ASP A 762 -32.89 -29.99 5.93
N SER A 763 -32.65 -30.86 4.95
CA SER A 763 -33.08 -32.27 5.01
C SER A 763 -32.40 -33.07 6.13
N LEU A 764 -31.20 -32.65 6.57
CA LEU A 764 -30.42 -33.29 7.62
C LEU A 764 -30.72 -32.73 9.02
N ARG A 765 -31.38 -31.58 9.14
CA ARG A 765 -31.50 -30.85 10.43
C ARG A 765 -32.20 -31.65 11.52
N ASN A 766 -33.14 -32.51 11.18
CA ASN A 766 -33.85 -33.34 12.16
C ASN A 766 -33.21 -34.72 12.36
N ASP A 767 -32.11 -35.00 11.66
CA ASP A 767 -31.36 -36.25 11.76
C ASP A 767 -30.56 -36.27 13.08
N PRO A 768 -30.73 -37.30 13.94
CA PRO A 768 -30.01 -37.39 15.21
C PRO A 768 -28.49 -37.40 15.05
N ASP A 769 -27.96 -38.03 14.00
CA ASP A 769 -26.53 -38.15 13.78
C ASP A 769 -25.94 -36.83 13.29
N PHE A 770 -26.70 -36.05 12.51
CA PHE A 770 -26.33 -34.69 12.15
C PHE A 770 -26.31 -33.76 13.39
N GLN A 771 -27.28 -33.87 14.30
CA GLN A 771 -27.28 -33.11 15.55
C GLN A 771 -26.11 -33.50 16.47
N ALA A 772 -25.80 -34.79 16.53
CA ALA A 772 -24.62 -35.29 17.24
C ALA A 772 -23.32 -34.75 16.62
N LEU A 773 -23.25 -34.69 15.28
CA LEU A 773 -22.13 -34.12 14.55
C LEU A 773 -21.92 -32.63 14.88
N LEU A 774 -22.96 -31.81 14.84
CA LEU A 774 -22.87 -30.39 15.20
C LEU A 774 -22.40 -30.21 16.65
N SER A 775 -22.91 -31.05 17.56
CA SER A 775 -22.52 -31.02 18.98
C SER A 775 -21.05 -31.43 19.18
N LYS A 776 -20.56 -32.44 18.45
CA LYS A 776 -19.18 -32.95 18.50
C LYS A 776 -18.13 -31.89 18.16
N TYR A 777 -18.45 -30.97 17.26
CA TYR A 777 -17.53 -29.92 16.80
C TYR A 777 -17.86 -28.51 17.30
N SER A 778 -18.95 -28.33 18.05
CA SER A 778 -19.27 -27.05 18.67
C SER A 778 -18.17 -26.64 19.66
N GLY A 779 -17.64 -25.43 19.55
CA GLY A 779 -16.59 -24.89 20.43
C GLY A 779 -15.15 -25.25 20.06
N LYS A 780 -14.92 -26.00 18.98
CA LYS A 780 -13.61 -26.08 18.31
C LYS A 780 -13.50 -24.94 17.29
N ALA A 781 -13.54 -23.70 17.79
CA ALA A 781 -13.25 -22.51 16.99
C ALA A 781 -11.74 -22.31 16.97
#